data_AF-A0A8I3ALQ2-F1
#
_entry.id   AF-A0A8I3ALQ2-F1
#
_cell.length_a   1.000
_cell.length_b   1.000
_cell.length_c   1.000
_cell.angle_alpha   90.00
_cell.angle_beta   90.00
_cell.angle_gamma   90.00
#
_symmetry.space_group_name_H-M   'P 1'
#
loop_
_entity.id
_entity.type
_entity.pdbx_description
1 polymer ?
#
loop_
_entity_poly.entity_id
_entity_poly.type
_entity_poly.pdbx_seq_one_letter_code
_entity_poly.pdbx_strand_id
1 'polypeptide(L)'
;MADHPRGGRGGGRGGDRGGDRGRGGDRGRGGDRGRGGDRGRGGDRGRGGDRGRGSAFGGGRGDTQGSRGGYGGDRGGRGSYRGDRGGGSTYGDRGGGGGGGYRGDRGGGGFRGRGGRGGFAPRAEPFEGEPHRVFGQDQATPEPSATVTALENKLVAAYQSQGLSTKMSKLKMSGEADLLFPLRPAYGTKGNKVVLWANYFEMAVKPKVVYAYNLEVHKVRPNKGAQRQVDPKTRIKNKALKTDVSGRKLAIIIQLAMDKLREEDPKAILATEFKSKLISLNKLKYNDDCLEVTFKGENSNRTENFFVRIVDPIEASFDATLQYLKTMTDKGDPNGFPKFAVPVDALGVILGYTPRKNPEVSPVGSARFFPIGPTCVEKQLGVNNRISAIRGYFQSVRLGTGRALLNVNVTSGIFRTAVSVADLCRWANIAQYGGSNPPDPGTTAKTKALSNFLSKARVRCVFKDGNGRDYEAKKTMSGLAGISGSQINRDLLKSETVKFKQNFQWGGPKDVWFKMEPREGETTVMGNRRPGLYTVHEYSKWKYGIDFDAKLPLVNLGRPDKPLYVPAERCTIIGGQSVRSKLSGEETTLMLDFACRSPFANALSISTESRSALGLDENPTLQQFGLTIDRRLLTVWGRELQSPSVLYLKNKEARTFGGGWNMRDVQVAEAGPKITNWAWVQVTESERYTDAAEAVGKFAAFLANTGIPIDTAPRRGLRVRTSSFRYQDDVEAAFKELEQRAAKGPPNLFVLVILPRQDTTLYSVVKTLGDCQFGFHTICAVEKTFTKENPMTFANIGLKWNLKNGGINHRVKDPIGIVAQGKTMVVGYDVTHPTNMGLQPGDKDLPPSIVGLVASVDKDLGQWPAVAWEQESGQEMLDSKLTEGFKSRLELWRKKNRQSLPEFIVVYRDGVSEGQFSQVLEQELPQMREACRVMYPNGRMPKLSIIVSVKRHQTRFYPTREDHMDGKSRNIKNGTVVDRGVTQARYWDFFLTAHTALKGTARPARYTMLLDEIFTSNYGMTEQAANQLEKFTHDLCYLFGRATKAVSICPPAYYADIVCERARVHRPEYFDVSDTMSSSVRSGGGMSADDGTKVVHARLKDTMYYI
;
A
#
# COMPACT_ATOMS: atom_id res chain seq x y z
N MET A 1 34.42 38.25 45.86
CA MET A 1 35.09 39.14 44.89
C MET A 1 33.99 39.58 43.93
N ALA A 2 33.28 40.66 44.26
CA ALA A 2 33.67 42.06 44.02
C ALA A 2 33.50 42.40 42.51
N ASP A 3 32.72 43.40 42.06
CA ASP A 3 32.10 44.50 42.81
C ASP A 3 30.72 44.98 42.29
N HIS A 4 30.10 45.86 43.08
CA HIS A 4 28.84 46.58 42.85
C HIS A 4 29.16 48.00 42.23
N PRO A 5 28.31 49.07 42.17
CA PRO A 5 26.96 49.30 42.73
C PRO A 5 25.96 50.18 41.87
N ARG A 6 24.83 50.55 42.51
CA ARG A 6 23.90 51.70 42.25
C ARG A 6 22.94 51.63 41.04
N GLY A 7 21.67 52.06 41.17
CA GLY A 7 20.91 52.50 42.36
C GLY A 7 19.53 53.11 42.02
N GLY A 8 18.61 53.15 42.99
CA GLY A 8 17.30 53.82 42.85
C GLY A 8 16.22 53.27 43.79
N ARG A 9 15.88 53.99 44.87
CA ARG A 9 14.82 53.65 45.84
C ARG A 9 13.63 54.62 45.71
N GLY A 10 12.43 54.15 46.09
CA GLY A 10 11.28 54.99 46.44
C GLY A 10 10.13 54.13 46.95
N GLY A 11 9.65 54.36 48.17
CA GLY A 11 8.56 53.59 48.77
C GLY A 11 7.68 54.44 49.69
N GLY A 12 6.49 53.95 50.01
CA GLY A 12 5.54 54.59 50.93
C GLY A 12 4.56 53.56 51.53
N ARG A 13 4.13 53.77 52.78
CA ARG A 13 3.27 52.88 53.59
C ARG A 13 2.03 53.63 54.10
N GLY A 14 0.96 52.88 54.43
CA GLY A 14 -0.18 53.30 55.26
C GLY A 14 -1.38 53.84 54.49
N GLY A 15 -2.63 53.72 54.95
CA GLY A 15 -3.15 52.98 56.12
C GLY A 15 -4.64 53.29 56.42
N ASP A 16 -5.39 52.28 56.88
CA ASP A 16 -6.60 52.30 57.75
C ASP A 16 -7.88 53.17 57.53
N ARG A 17 -9.04 52.46 57.50
CA ARG A 17 -10.35 52.69 58.20
C ARG A 17 -11.52 53.56 57.66
N GLY A 18 -12.72 52.95 57.74
CA GLY A 18 -14.06 53.55 57.99
C GLY A 18 -14.81 54.14 56.77
N GLY A 19 -16.14 54.14 56.64
CA GLY A 19 -17.29 53.54 57.36
C GLY A 19 -18.59 53.97 56.63
N ASP A 20 -19.47 53.05 56.19
CA ASP A 20 -20.75 52.60 56.80
C ASP A 20 -22.03 53.42 56.46
N ARG A 21 -23.14 52.69 56.18
CA ARG A 21 -24.59 53.04 56.08
C ARG A 21 -25.19 53.97 55.00
N GLY A 22 -26.20 53.40 54.32
CA GLY A 22 -27.42 54.06 53.80
C GLY A 22 -28.51 52.99 53.53
N ARG A 23 -29.76 53.14 54.02
CA ARG A 23 -30.76 52.05 54.09
C ARG A 23 -32.22 52.55 53.94
N GLY A 24 -33.10 51.69 53.39
CA GLY A 24 -34.57 51.83 53.36
C GLY A 24 -35.12 52.27 52.00
N GLY A 25 -36.29 51.82 51.50
CA GLY A 25 -37.35 50.88 51.93
C GLY A 25 -38.57 51.07 50.99
N ASP A 26 -39.76 50.46 51.09
CA ASP A 26 -40.28 49.19 51.62
C ASP A 26 -41.75 49.03 51.09
N ARG A 27 -42.32 47.81 51.03
CA ARG A 27 -43.76 47.45 50.83
C ARG A 27 -44.41 47.62 49.42
N GLY A 28 -45.38 46.78 49.01
CA GLY A 28 -46.06 45.70 49.75
C GLY A 28 -46.98 44.72 48.96
N ARG A 29 -47.78 43.97 49.75
CA ARG A 29 -48.70 42.81 49.52
C ARG A 29 -49.78 43.01 48.41
N GLY A 30 -50.51 42.00 47.89
CA GLY A 30 -50.56 40.53 48.11
C GLY A 30 -51.90 39.89 47.61
N GLY A 31 -52.08 38.55 47.76
CA GLY A 31 -53.33 37.77 47.49
C GLY A 31 -53.48 37.21 46.06
N ASP A 32 -54.13 36.08 45.70
CA ASP A 32 -54.44 34.72 46.24
C ASP A 32 -55.84 34.21 45.73
N ARG A 33 -55.87 33.03 45.06
CA ARG A 33 -57.01 32.10 44.71
C ARG A 33 -58.13 32.43 43.68
N GLY A 34 -58.53 31.37 42.95
CA GLY A 34 -59.78 31.18 42.15
C GLY A 34 -59.50 30.78 40.69
N ARG A 35 -59.75 29.58 40.10
CA ARG A 35 -60.70 28.44 40.18
C ARG A 35 -61.89 28.52 39.19
N GLY A 36 -61.93 27.62 38.19
CA GLY A 36 -63.04 27.39 37.21
C GLY A 36 -62.96 28.27 35.94
N GLY A 37 -63.50 27.89 34.76
CA GLY A 37 -64.14 26.63 34.33
C GLY A 37 -64.88 26.76 32.98
N ASP A 38 -65.00 25.65 32.24
CA ASP A 38 -65.94 25.34 31.13
C ASP A 38 -65.85 25.96 29.68
N ARG A 39 -65.60 25.03 28.74
CA ARG A 39 -66.40 24.64 27.53
C ARG A 39 -66.76 25.63 26.40
N GLY A 40 -66.31 25.27 25.19
CA GLY A 40 -66.98 25.51 23.89
C GLY A 40 -66.73 24.31 22.94
N ARG A 41 -67.71 23.90 22.13
CA ARG A 41 -67.77 22.61 21.38
C ARG A 41 -67.98 22.79 19.86
N GLY A 42 -67.64 21.75 19.10
CA GLY A 42 -68.03 21.51 17.68
C GLY A 42 -66.98 22.02 16.68
N GLY A 43 -66.62 21.36 15.58
CA GLY A 43 -67.15 20.25 14.75
C GLY A 43 -66.53 20.47 13.34
N ASP A 44 -66.40 19.54 12.40
CA ASP A 44 -66.90 18.17 12.28
C ASP A 44 -65.94 17.31 11.39
N ARG A 45 -66.38 16.11 10.97
CA ARG A 45 -65.58 14.97 10.47
C ARG A 45 -65.28 14.96 8.97
N GLY A 46 -64.28 14.14 8.58
CA GLY A 46 -64.13 13.57 7.23
C GLY A 46 -63.09 12.44 7.20
N ARG A 47 -63.50 11.18 6.96
CA ARG A 47 -62.67 9.96 7.08
C ARG A 47 -62.93 8.99 5.92
N GLY A 48 -61.92 8.26 5.46
CA GLY A 48 -61.98 7.21 4.41
C GLY A 48 -60.94 7.47 3.30
N GLY A 49 -60.14 6.53 2.80
CA GLY A 49 -60.29 5.05 2.72
C GLY A 49 -60.98 4.66 1.39
N ASP A 50 -60.57 3.65 0.62
CA ASP A 50 -59.51 2.63 0.77
C ASP A 50 -59.30 1.92 -0.62
N ARG A 51 -58.16 1.21 -0.83
CA ARG A 51 -57.90 0.12 -1.83
C ARG A 51 -58.04 0.29 -3.37
N GLY A 52 -57.18 -0.49 -4.08
CA GLY A 52 -57.49 -1.12 -5.39
C GLY A 52 -56.53 -0.76 -6.55
N ARG A 53 -55.35 -1.37 -6.74
CA ARG A 53 -55.02 -2.66 -7.42
C ARG A 53 -55.50 -2.86 -8.88
N GLY A 54 -54.54 -3.08 -9.79
CA GLY A 54 -54.68 -3.66 -11.14
C GLY A 54 -54.06 -2.77 -12.22
N SER A 55 -53.00 -3.12 -12.97
CA SER A 55 -52.81 -4.24 -13.95
C SER A 55 -53.70 -4.10 -15.21
N ALA A 56 -53.23 -4.20 -16.46
CA ALA A 56 -51.89 -4.45 -17.01
C ALA A 56 -51.82 -4.30 -18.56
N PHE A 57 -50.61 -4.45 -19.13
CA PHE A 57 -50.25 -4.95 -20.48
C PHE A 57 -50.65 -4.22 -21.80
N GLY A 58 -49.65 -4.14 -22.71
CA GLY A 58 -49.79 -4.10 -24.18
C GLY A 58 -49.60 -2.72 -24.85
N GLY A 59 -48.89 -2.56 -25.98
CA GLY A 59 -47.99 -3.48 -26.70
C GLY A 59 -47.84 -3.18 -28.21
N GLY A 60 -46.64 -2.83 -28.68
CA GLY A 60 -46.25 -2.71 -30.12
C GLY A 60 -46.71 -1.43 -30.85
N ARG A 61 -46.28 -1.12 -32.10
CA ARG A 61 -45.08 -1.48 -32.91
C ARG A 61 -45.08 -0.63 -34.21
N GLY A 62 -43.91 -0.38 -34.84
CA GLY A 62 -43.72 0.31 -36.14
C GLY A 62 -43.15 1.74 -35.98
N ASP A 63 -41.94 2.08 -36.43
CA ASP A 63 -41.41 2.22 -37.82
C ASP A 63 -42.18 3.31 -38.61
N THR A 64 -41.56 4.33 -39.24
CA THR A 64 -40.38 4.27 -40.14
C THR A 64 -39.74 5.68 -40.39
N GLN A 65 -38.40 5.73 -40.63
CA GLN A 65 -37.60 6.74 -41.40
C GLN A 65 -37.64 8.27 -41.09
N GLY A 66 -36.46 8.94 -41.10
CA GLY A 66 -36.39 10.43 -41.04
C GLY A 66 -35.01 11.10 -40.84
N SER A 67 -34.01 10.79 -41.67
CA SER A 67 -32.72 11.48 -41.94
C SER A 67 -32.32 12.84 -41.28
N ARG A 68 -31.03 12.91 -40.89
CA ARG A 68 -30.11 14.09 -40.81
C ARG A 68 -30.42 15.17 -39.75
N GLY A 69 -29.43 15.72 -39.02
CA GLY A 69 -27.99 15.42 -38.97
C GLY A 69 -27.30 16.24 -37.87
N GLY A 70 -26.20 15.73 -37.30
CA GLY A 70 -25.49 16.38 -36.18
C GLY A 70 -24.03 16.71 -36.50
N TYR A 71 -23.72 18.00 -36.58
CA TYR A 71 -22.39 18.51 -36.20
C TYR A 71 -22.32 18.47 -34.65
N GLY A 72 -21.21 18.17 -34.00
CA GLY A 72 -19.82 18.29 -34.43
C GLY A 72 -19.16 19.39 -33.59
N GLY A 73 -18.89 19.10 -32.32
CA GLY A 73 -18.37 20.07 -31.35
C GLY A 73 -17.31 19.46 -30.45
N ASP A 74 -16.04 19.81 -30.71
CA ASP A 74 -14.87 19.32 -29.99
C ASP A 74 -14.83 19.77 -28.52
N ARG A 75 -14.40 18.86 -27.62
CA ARG A 75 -13.77 19.23 -26.34
C ARG A 75 -12.51 18.42 -26.15
N GLY A 76 -11.37 19.11 -26.27
CA GLY A 76 -10.04 18.50 -26.17
C GLY A 76 -9.74 17.89 -24.81
N GLY A 77 -9.02 16.77 -24.82
CA GLY A 77 -8.65 16.05 -23.61
C GLY A 77 -7.53 16.77 -22.83
N ARG A 78 -7.81 17.11 -21.56
CA ARG A 78 -6.76 17.45 -20.60
C ARG A 78 -6.01 16.18 -20.18
N GLY A 79 -4.69 16.17 -20.39
CA GLY A 79 -3.83 15.06 -19.96
C GLY A 79 -3.84 14.92 -18.44
N SER A 80 -4.25 13.75 -17.93
CA SER A 80 -4.29 13.47 -16.50
C SER A 80 -3.04 12.71 -16.06
N TYR A 81 -2.26 13.33 -15.17
CA TYR A 81 -1.15 12.69 -14.49
C TYR A 81 -1.69 11.64 -13.50
N ARG A 82 -1.81 10.38 -13.94
CA ARG A 82 -1.97 9.25 -13.03
C ARG A 82 -0.62 8.87 -12.44
N GLY A 83 -0.45 9.09 -11.13
CA GLY A 83 0.65 8.51 -10.38
C GLY A 83 0.53 6.99 -10.34
N ASP A 84 1.32 6.30 -11.16
CA ASP A 84 1.17 4.85 -11.39
C ASP A 84 1.48 4.00 -10.14
N ARG A 85 0.43 3.69 -9.37
CA ARG A 85 0.30 2.35 -8.81
C ARG A 85 0.13 1.39 -9.99
N GLY A 86 1.11 0.51 -10.20
CA GLY A 86 1.22 -0.30 -11.41
C GLY A 86 0.05 -1.26 -11.66
N GLY A 87 -0.98 -0.78 -12.36
CA GLY A 87 -2.03 -1.60 -12.97
C GLY A 87 -1.43 -2.47 -14.07
N GLY A 88 -1.52 -3.79 -13.90
CA GLY A 88 -1.10 -4.78 -14.90
C GLY A 88 -2.31 -5.46 -15.51
N SER A 89 -2.51 -5.29 -16.82
CA SER A 89 -3.67 -5.73 -17.59
C SER A 89 -3.96 -7.25 -17.60
N THR A 90 -5.16 -7.59 -17.14
CA THR A 90 -6.20 -8.48 -17.74
C THR A 90 -5.90 -9.96 -18.07
N TYR A 91 -6.96 -10.79 -18.02
CA TYR A 91 -7.10 -12.25 -18.31
C TYR A 91 -6.63 -13.28 -17.26
N GLY A 92 -7.51 -14.22 -16.88
CA GLY A 92 -7.15 -15.64 -17.00
C GLY A 92 -7.15 -16.63 -15.80
N ASP A 93 -8.11 -16.53 -14.86
CA ASP A 93 -8.85 -17.66 -14.22
C ASP A 93 -8.17 -18.79 -13.38
N ARG A 94 -8.30 -18.64 -12.05
CA ARG A 94 -8.62 -19.60 -10.94
C ARG A 94 -7.95 -21.01 -10.89
N GLY A 95 -7.23 -21.40 -9.81
CA GLY A 95 -7.31 -20.99 -8.38
C GLY A 95 -5.96 -20.97 -7.58
N GLY A 96 -5.76 -21.66 -6.45
CA GLY A 96 -6.67 -22.56 -5.74
C GLY A 96 -6.24 -22.98 -4.31
N GLY A 97 -5.06 -22.58 -3.80
CA GLY A 97 -4.61 -22.94 -2.44
C GLY A 97 -3.32 -22.26 -1.95
N GLY A 98 -3.33 -21.81 -0.69
CA GLY A 98 -2.17 -21.82 0.22
C GLY A 98 -1.15 -20.66 0.25
N GLY A 99 -1.44 -19.59 1.00
CA GLY A 99 -0.45 -18.85 1.83
C GLY A 99 0.26 -17.59 1.27
N GLY A 100 0.33 -16.51 2.08
CA GLY A 100 1.35 -15.43 2.27
C GLY A 100 2.03 -14.61 1.14
N GLY A 101 1.39 -13.55 0.60
CA GLY A 101 2.03 -12.64 -0.38
C GLY A 101 2.66 -11.45 0.36
N TYR A 102 3.95 -11.17 0.10
CA TYR A 102 4.74 -10.27 0.94
C TYR A 102 4.22 -8.82 0.99
N ARG A 103 3.57 -8.46 2.10
CA ARG A 103 3.55 -7.10 2.65
C ARG A 103 4.46 -7.05 3.88
N GLY A 104 5.75 -6.82 3.64
CA GLY A 104 6.71 -6.59 4.73
C GLY A 104 6.36 -5.32 5.53
N ASP A 105 6.29 -5.46 6.86
CA ASP A 105 6.19 -4.40 7.87
C ASP A 105 4.92 -3.54 7.92
N ARG A 106 3.74 -4.15 7.68
CA ARG A 106 2.42 -3.63 8.12
C ARG A 106 1.58 -4.75 8.77
N GLY A 107 0.43 -4.43 9.37
CA GLY A 107 -0.22 -5.25 10.39
C GLY A 107 -0.55 -6.69 9.96
N GLY A 108 -0.44 -7.63 10.91
CA GLY A 108 -0.63 -9.06 10.67
C GLY A 108 0.43 -9.97 11.31
N GLY A 109 1.52 -9.39 11.82
CA GLY A 109 2.34 -10.05 12.83
C GLY A 109 1.78 -9.76 14.22
N GLY A 110 1.41 -10.80 14.97
CA GLY A 110 1.53 -10.70 16.43
C GLY A 110 2.95 -10.26 16.73
N PHE A 111 3.12 -9.25 17.61
CA PHE A 111 4.41 -8.62 17.87
C PHE A 111 5.49 -9.70 17.99
N ARG A 112 6.44 -9.76 17.04
CA ARG A 112 7.76 -10.34 17.28
C ARG A 112 8.60 -9.41 18.18
N GLY A 113 7.96 -8.89 19.22
CA GLY A 113 8.49 -9.09 20.55
C GLY A 113 8.73 -10.59 20.73
N ARG A 114 9.90 -11.04 20.30
CA ARG A 114 10.66 -11.89 21.22
C ARG A 114 10.66 -11.12 22.52
N GLY A 115 10.08 -11.72 23.55
CA GLY A 115 10.30 -11.26 24.91
C GLY A 115 11.80 -11.09 25.14
N GLY A 116 12.18 -10.17 26.04
CA GLY A 116 13.55 -10.12 26.53
C GLY A 116 13.99 -11.54 26.91
N ARG A 117 15.01 -12.07 26.21
CA ARG A 117 15.36 -13.49 26.31
C ARG A 117 16.15 -13.72 27.60
N GLY A 118 15.44 -14.05 28.67
CA GLY A 118 15.97 -14.94 29.71
C GLY A 118 15.62 -16.37 29.33
N GLY A 119 16.62 -17.26 29.29
CA GLY A 119 16.43 -18.69 29.00
C GLY A 119 16.51 -19.09 27.51
N PHE A 120 17.19 -20.21 27.26
CA PHE A 120 17.47 -20.86 25.96
C PHE A 120 18.37 -20.09 24.98
N ALA A 121 19.65 -20.47 25.02
CA ALA A 121 20.72 -20.40 24.00
C ALA A 121 20.91 -19.09 23.21
N PRO A 122 22.16 -18.60 23.03
CA PRO A 122 22.42 -17.38 22.28
C PRO A 122 21.76 -17.46 20.90
N ARG A 123 21.05 -16.39 20.51
CA ARG A 123 20.70 -16.25 19.09
C ARG A 123 21.90 -15.58 18.46
N ALA A 124 22.21 -16.00 17.24
CA ALA A 124 22.78 -15.14 16.23
C ALA A 124 22.40 -13.67 16.45
N GLU A 125 23.40 -12.82 16.66
CA GLU A 125 23.22 -11.37 16.52
C GLU A 125 22.70 -11.06 15.10
N PRO A 126 22.03 -9.93 14.87
CA PRO A 126 21.71 -9.47 13.53
C PRO A 126 23.01 -9.43 12.70
N PHE A 127 23.01 -10.19 11.61
CA PHE A 127 24.16 -10.34 10.72
C PHE A 127 25.38 -11.02 11.38
N GLU A 128 25.15 -12.02 12.25
CA GLU A 128 26.19 -12.99 12.64
C GLU A 128 26.88 -13.56 11.39
N GLY A 129 28.22 -13.55 11.37
CA GLY A 129 29.04 -13.89 10.20
C GLY A 129 29.34 -12.73 9.24
N GLU A 130 28.58 -11.63 9.26
CA GLU A 130 28.99 -10.40 8.55
C GLU A 130 29.91 -9.56 9.45
N PRO A 131 30.99 -8.94 8.92
CA PRO A 131 31.89 -8.12 9.71
C PRO A 131 31.19 -6.82 10.17
N HIS A 132 31.53 -6.34 11.37
CA HIS A 132 30.96 -5.11 11.95
C HIS A 132 31.65 -3.88 11.33
N ARG A 133 31.21 -3.48 10.13
CA ARG A 133 31.85 -2.43 9.33
C ARG A 133 30.85 -1.43 8.80
N VAL A 134 31.27 -0.18 8.63
CA VAL A 134 30.53 0.86 7.91
C VAL A 134 30.85 0.85 6.42
N PHE A 135 29.93 1.34 5.59
CA PHE A 135 30.17 1.40 4.16
C PHE A 135 31.22 2.47 3.84
N GLY A 136 32.26 2.09 3.08
CA GLY A 136 33.38 2.98 2.76
C GLY A 136 34.41 3.16 3.88
N GLN A 137 34.47 2.26 4.88
CA GLN A 137 35.41 2.35 6.01
C GLN A 137 36.89 2.52 5.59
N ASP A 138 37.29 1.91 4.47
CA ASP A 138 38.65 1.95 3.92
C ASP A 138 38.90 3.17 3.00
N GLN A 139 37.95 4.11 2.93
CA GLN A 139 37.99 5.28 2.05
C GLN A 139 37.70 6.55 2.83
N ALA A 140 38.37 7.66 2.47
CA ALA A 140 38.04 8.97 3.01
C ALA A 140 36.58 9.32 2.65
N THR A 141 35.72 9.43 3.66
CA THR A 141 34.34 9.87 3.47
C THR A 141 34.33 11.33 3.00
N PRO A 142 33.75 11.65 1.83
CA PRO A 142 33.71 13.02 1.33
C PRO A 142 32.67 13.83 2.10
N GLU A 143 33.02 15.04 2.50
CA GLU A 143 32.06 15.97 3.10
C GLU A 143 30.87 16.27 2.16
N PRO A 144 29.63 16.47 2.68
CA PRO A 144 28.50 16.86 1.85
C PRO A 144 28.76 18.18 1.12
N SER A 145 28.33 18.28 -0.14
CA SER A 145 28.65 19.40 -1.04
C SER A 145 28.41 20.77 -0.39
N ALA A 146 29.51 21.51 -0.17
CA ALA A 146 29.48 22.87 0.36
C ALA A 146 28.74 23.83 -0.59
N THR A 147 28.88 23.65 -1.90
CA THR A 147 28.18 24.45 -2.93
C THR A 147 26.67 24.27 -2.85
N VAL A 148 26.18 23.03 -2.70
CA VAL A 148 24.74 22.76 -2.51
C VAL A 148 24.27 23.33 -1.17
N THR A 149 25.03 23.14 -0.09
CA THR A 149 24.69 23.67 1.25
C THR A 149 24.59 25.21 1.24
N ALA A 150 25.52 25.89 0.57
CA ALA A 150 25.51 27.35 0.43
C ALA A 150 24.33 27.83 -0.43
N LEU A 151 24.02 27.12 -1.52
CA LEU A 151 22.87 27.39 -2.37
C LEU A 151 21.55 27.22 -1.60
N GLU A 152 21.39 26.12 -0.86
CA GLU A 152 20.26 25.89 0.03
C GLU A 152 20.05 27.04 1.03
N ASN A 153 21.13 27.49 1.69
CA ASN A 153 21.08 28.60 2.64
C ASN A 153 20.69 29.91 1.96
N LYS A 154 21.30 30.22 0.81
CA LYS A 154 21.00 31.43 0.02
C LYS A 154 19.53 31.48 -0.41
N LEU A 155 18.99 30.35 -0.89
CA LEU A 155 17.62 30.26 -1.36
C LEU A 155 16.61 30.46 -0.21
N VAL A 156 16.84 29.84 0.95
CA VAL A 156 16.00 30.03 2.14
C VAL A 156 16.04 31.49 2.60
N ALA A 157 17.24 32.07 2.75
CA ALA A 157 17.40 33.44 3.21
C ALA A 157 16.71 34.46 2.29
N ALA A 158 16.76 34.24 0.97
CA ALA A 158 16.18 35.15 -0.03
C ALA A 158 14.65 35.30 0.10
N TYR A 159 13.91 34.23 0.42
CA TYR A 159 12.46 34.34 0.63
C TYR A 159 12.08 34.59 2.10
N GLN A 160 12.98 34.36 3.07
CA GLN A 160 12.80 34.83 4.44
C GLN A 160 12.77 36.36 4.48
N SER A 161 13.70 37.04 3.81
CA SER A 161 13.74 38.52 3.77
C SER A 161 12.55 39.12 3.02
N GLN A 162 12.11 38.52 1.90
CA GLN A 162 10.89 38.91 1.17
C GLN A 162 9.58 38.58 1.92
N GLY A 163 9.63 37.63 2.85
CA GLY A 163 8.45 37.13 3.57
C GLY A 163 7.89 38.09 4.63
N LEU A 164 8.68 39.05 5.12
CA LEU A 164 8.26 40.02 6.13
C LEU A 164 7.28 41.08 5.59
N SER A 165 7.50 41.60 4.37
CA SER A 165 6.61 42.62 3.80
C SER A 165 5.28 42.06 3.29
N THR A 166 5.28 40.82 2.79
CA THR A 166 4.15 40.28 2.00
C THR A 166 3.18 39.43 2.84
N LYS A 167 3.60 38.87 3.98
CA LYS A 167 2.72 38.06 4.84
C LYS A 167 1.75 38.88 5.69
N MET A 168 2.04 40.15 5.99
CA MET A 168 1.15 41.03 6.77
C MET A 168 -0.16 41.39 6.02
N SER A 169 -0.17 41.35 4.68
CA SER A 169 -1.33 41.78 3.88
C SER A 169 -2.26 40.63 3.44
N LYS A 170 -1.73 39.43 3.17
CA LYS A 170 -2.51 38.26 2.68
C LYS A 170 -3.02 37.30 3.78
N LEU A 171 -2.67 37.47 5.05
CA LEU A 171 -3.17 36.65 6.17
C LEU A 171 -4.58 37.03 6.66
N LYS A 172 -5.37 37.76 5.85
CA LYS A 172 -6.80 37.94 6.11
C LYS A 172 -7.55 36.64 5.78
N MET A 173 -8.35 36.20 6.74
CA MET A 173 -9.17 34.99 6.69
C MET A 173 -10.28 35.09 5.63
N SER A 174 -9.98 34.83 4.36
CA SER A 174 -10.97 34.86 3.28
C SER A 174 -10.68 33.86 2.15
N GLY A 175 -11.54 32.84 2.02
CA GLY A 175 -11.90 32.16 0.77
C GLY A 175 -10.80 31.42 0.00
N GLU A 176 -9.93 32.18 -0.65
CA GLU A 176 -9.04 31.72 -1.71
C GLU A 176 -7.60 32.18 -1.44
N ALA A 177 -6.84 31.33 -0.76
CA ALA A 177 -5.39 31.44 -0.78
C ALA A 177 -4.88 30.77 -2.07
N ASP A 178 -3.98 31.45 -2.80
CA ASP A 178 -3.21 30.84 -3.89
C ASP A 178 -2.63 29.51 -3.39
N LEU A 179 -2.98 28.38 -4.05
CA LEU A 179 -2.76 26.99 -3.59
C LEU A 179 -1.27 26.55 -3.64
N LEU A 180 -0.44 27.29 -2.92
CA LEU A 180 1.01 27.16 -2.84
C LEU A 180 1.40 26.44 -1.55
N PHE A 181 2.11 25.31 -1.68
CA PHE A 181 2.70 24.63 -0.52
C PHE A 181 3.60 25.58 0.29
N PRO A 182 3.59 25.48 1.63
CA PRO A 182 4.36 26.36 2.48
C PRO A 182 5.86 26.25 2.18
N LEU A 183 6.49 27.41 2.05
CA LEU A 183 7.94 27.51 1.95
C LEU A 183 8.59 26.95 3.21
N ARG A 184 9.72 26.25 3.06
CA ARG A 184 10.54 25.78 4.19
C ARG A 184 10.96 26.97 5.06
N PRO A 185 10.65 27.00 6.37
CA PRO A 185 10.94 28.16 7.22
C PRO A 185 12.43 28.36 7.43
N ALA A 186 13.12 27.27 7.75
CA ALA A 186 14.56 27.10 7.62
C ALA A 186 14.87 25.58 7.66
N TYR A 187 16.14 25.23 7.80
CA TYR A 187 16.57 23.87 8.12
C TYR A 187 16.73 23.72 9.64
N GLY A 188 16.49 22.52 10.16
CA GLY A 188 16.61 22.28 11.60
C GLY A 188 18.06 22.38 12.08
N THR A 189 18.23 22.74 13.34
CA THR A 189 19.53 22.99 13.99
C THR A 189 19.74 22.19 15.28
N LYS A 190 18.70 21.52 15.79
CA LYS A 190 18.78 20.62 16.96
C LYS A 190 19.21 19.20 16.55
N GLY A 191 19.86 18.52 17.50
CA GLY A 191 20.44 17.19 17.33
C GLY A 191 21.94 17.23 17.01
N ASN A 192 22.63 16.11 17.24
CA ASN A 192 24.06 15.99 16.93
C ASN A 192 24.25 15.90 15.41
N LYS A 193 25.07 16.77 14.83
CA LYS A 193 25.34 16.75 13.37
C LYS A 193 26.14 15.50 13.01
N VAL A 194 25.72 14.82 11.95
CA VAL A 194 26.38 13.61 11.42
C VAL A 194 26.45 13.67 9.89
N VAL A 195 27.47 13.05 9.31
CA VAL A 195 27.57 12.84 7.85
C VAL A 195 27.08 11.43 7.53
N LEU A 196 26.16 11.30 6.57
CA LEU A 196 25.56 10.03 6.19
C LEU A 196 25.70 9.78 4.68
N TRP A 197 25.84 8.52 4.29
CA TRP A 197 25.63 8.13 2.90
C TRP A 197 24.13 8.05 2.61
N ALA A 198 23.69 8.60 1.49
CA ALA A 198 22.35 8.40 0.93
C ALA A 198 22.44 7.49 -0.30
N ASN A 199 21.41 6.69 -0.56
CA ASN A 199 21.35 5.77 -1.71
C ASN A 199 21.06 6.48 -3.07
N TYR A 200 21.69 7.64 -3.27
CA TYR A 200 21.56 8.48 -4.45
C TYR A 200 22.93 8.61 -5.12
N PHE A 201 22.94 8.66 -6.43
CA PHE A 201 24.09 9.10 -7.23
C PHE A 201 23.79 10.48 -7.82
N GLU A 202 24.79 11.35 -7.90
CA GLU A 202 24.65 12.61 -8.62
C GLU A 202 24.64 12.34 -10.14
N MET A 203 23.73 13.01 -10.86
CA MET A 203 23.54 12.81 -12.30
C MET A 203 23.79 14.14 -13.03
N ALA A 204 24.85 14.17 -13.84
CA ALA A 204 25.05 15.29 -14.75
C ALA A 204 24.18 15.09 -16.00
N VAL A 205 23.40 16.12 -16.34
CA VAL A 205 22.53 16.18 -17.51
C VAL A 205 23.05 17.29 -18.41
N LYS A 206 23.72 16.93 -19.51
CA LYS A 206 24.24 17.88 -20.50
C LYS A 206 23.22 18.42 -21.51
N PRO A 207 22.25 17.64 -22.06
CA PRO A 207 21.31 18.19 -23.03
C PRO A 207 20.39 19.24 -22.40
N LYS A 208 20.04 20.28 -23.17
CA LYS A 208 19.10 21.33 -22.74
C LYS A 208 17.63 20.89 -22.86
N VAL A 209 17.32 20.08 -23.86
CA VAL A 209 15.98 19.58 -24.17
C VAL A 209 16.08 18.18 -24.74
N VAL A 210 15.06 17.36 -24.52
CA VAL A 210 14.78 16.13 -25.28
C VAL A 210 13.31 16.10 -25.69
N TYR A 211 12.95 15.27 -26.66
CA TYR A 211 11.61 15.21 -27.24
C TYR A 211 10.93 13.91 -26.82
N ALA A 212 9.80 14.02 -26.12
CA ALA A 212 9.02 12.88 -25.64
C ALA A 212 7.79 12.66 -26.52
N TYR A 213 7.73 11.50 -27.18
CA TYR A 213 6.65 11.08 -28.07
C TYR A 213 5.82 9.97 -27.42
N ASN A 214 4.51 9.99 -27.64
CA ASN A 214 3.66 8.84 -27.33
C ASN A 214 3.50 7.94 -28.57
N LEU A 215 3.46 6.63 -28.36
CA LEU A 215 3.28 5.62 -29.41
C LEU A 215 1.93 4.91 -29.26
N GLU A 216 1.13 4.88 -30.33
CA GLU A 216 -0.13 4.13 -30.40
C GLU A 216 0.00 2.96 -31.38
N VAL A 217 -0.40 1.74 -30.99
CA VAL A 217 -0.21 0.53 -31.81
C VAL A 217 -1.55 -0.06 -32.27
N HIS A 218 -1.73 -0.14 -33.58
CA HIS A 218 -2.97 -0.59 -34.22
C HIS A 218 -2.71 -1.77 -35.17
N LYS A 219 -3.56 -2.78 -35.17
CA LYS A 219 -3.45 -3.89 -36.12
C LYS A 219 -4.05 -3.52 -37.48
N VAL A 220 -3.32 -3.81 -38.56
CA VAL A 220 -3.82 -3.65 -39.94
C VAL A 220 -4.89 -4.71 -40.23
N ARG A 221 -6.05 -4.31 -40.78
CA ARG A 221 -7.02 -5.26 -41.33
C ARG A 221 -6.56 -5.73 -42.71
N PRO A 222 -6.59 -7.03 -43.04
CA PRO A 222 -6.44 -7.47 -44.43
C PRO A 222 -7.62 -6.93 -45.25
N ASN A 223 -7.35 -6.16 -46.31
CA ASN A 223 -8.39 -5.73 -47.25
C ASN A 223 -8.90 -6.94 -48.02
N LYS A 224 -10.21 -7.21 -47.94
CA LYS A 224 -10.91 -7.94 -49.00
C LYS A 224 -11.23 -6.92 -50.10
N GLY A 225 -10.57 -7.05 -51.25
CA GLY A 225 -10.87 -6.29 -52.47
C GLY A 225 -9.91 -5.14 -52.80
N ALA A 226 -9.40 -5.19 -54.03
CA ALA A 226 -8.85 -4.16 -54.93
C ALA A 226 -8.00 -2.97 -54.39
N GLN A 227 -6.92 -2.70 -55.13
CA GLN A 227 -6.06 -1.52 -54.96
C GLN A 227 -6.81 -0.21 -55.30
N ARG A 228 -6.77 0.75 -54.39
CA ARG A 228 -6.66 2.18 -54.70
C ARG A 228 -5.66 2.79 -53.73
N GLN A 229 -4.74 3.60 -54.23
CA GLN A 229 -3.91 4.46 -53.38
C GLN A 229 -4.85 5.45 -52.67
N VAL A 230 -4.84 5.43 -51.34
CA VAL A 230 -5.59 6.37 -50.50
C VAL A 230 -4.66 6.81 -49.38
N ASP A 231 -4.59 8.12 -49.19
CA ASP A 231 -3.69 8.86 -48.30
C ASP A 231 -3.64 8.29 -46.85
N PRO A 232 -2.46 8.07 -46.24
CA PRO A 232 -2.32 7.38 -44.94
C PRO A 232 -3.17 7.96 -43.81
N LYS A 233 -3.37 9.29 -43.77
CA LYS A 233 -4.22 9.97 -42.77
C LYS A 233 -5.69 9.52 -42.81
N THR A 234 -6.17 9.06 -43.97
CA THR A 234 -7.50 8.47 -44.14
C THR A 234 -7.59 7.03 -43.60
N ARG A 235 -6.45 6.32 -43.56
CA ARG A 235 -6.30 4.90 -43.20
C ARG A 235 -6.47 4.66 -41.68
N ILE A 236 -6.31 5.69 -40.85
CA ILE A 236 -6.55 5.66 -39.40
C ILE A 236 -8.03 5.87 -39.08
N LYS A 237 -8.66 6.91 -39.67
CA LYS A 237 -10.09 7.23 -39.44
C LYS A 237 -11.02 6.11 -39.93
N ASN A 238 -10.65 5.42 -41.02
CA ASN A 238 -11.41 4.31 -41.56
C ASN A 238 -10.65 2.97 -41.46
N LYS A 239 -11.09 2.10 -40.54
CA LYS A 239 -10.76 0.65 -40.35
C LYS A 239 -9.67 0.25 -39.33
N ALA A 240 -8.99 1.15 -38.64
CA ALA A 240 -8.11 0.75 -37.53
C ALA A 240 -8.91 0.18 -36.34
N LEU A 241 -8.62 -1.06 -35.93
CA LEU A 241 -9.07 -1.57 -34.63
C LEU A 241 -8.05 -1.17 -33.57
N LYS A 242 -8.51 -0.53 -32.48
CA LYS A 242 -7.71 -0.41 -31.26
C LYS A 242 -7.50 -1.83 -30.72
N THR A 243 -6.27 -2.32 -30.78
CA THR A 243 -5.94 -3.69 -30.38
C THR A 243 -5.12 -3.68 -29.09
N ASP A 244 -5.55 -4.47 -28.11
CA ASP A 244 -4.82 -4.70 -26.86
C ASP A 244 -3.58 -5.60 -27.07
N VAL A 245 -2.63 -5.11 -27.87
CA VAL A 245 -1.31 -5.73 -28.04
C VAL A 245 -0.49 -5.41 -26.80
N SER A 246 -0.02 -6.44 -26.10
CA SER A 246 0.67 -6.29 -24.82
C SER A 246 1.88 -7.20 -24.69
N GLY A 247 2.73 -6.92 -23.70
CA GLY A 247 3.91 -7.73 -23.37
C GLY A 247 4.95 -7.79 -24.50
N ARG A 248 5.58 -8.96 -24.66
CA ARG A 248 6.72 -9.16 -25.58
C ARG A 248 6.37 -8.88 -27.06
N LYS A 249 5.12 -9.10 -27.49
CA LYS A 249 4.70 -8.77 -28.87
C LYS A 249 4.71 -7.26 -29.11
N LEU A 250 4.21 -6.47 -28.16
CA LEU A 250 4.26 -5.01 -28.21
C LEU A 250 5.72 -4.52 -28.23
N ALA A 251 6.58 -5.09 -27.39
CA ALA A 251 8.00 -4.72 -27.34
C ALA A 251 8.73 -4.96 -28.67
N ILE A 252 8.48 -6.09 -29.34
CA ILE A 252 9.05 -6.39 -30.67
C ILE A 252 8.51 -5.42 -31.74
N ILE A 253 7.21 -5.11 -31.73
CA ILE A 253 6.60 -4.14 -32.66
C ILE A 253 7.23 -2.75 -32.51
N ILE A 254 7.49 -2.31 -31.27
CA ILE A 254 8.15 -1.03 -31.00
C ILE A 254 9.62 -1.05 -31.39
N GLN A 255 10.33 -2.17 -31.17
CA GLN A 255 11.70 -2.31 -31.65
C GLN A 255 11.78 -2.16 -33.18
N LEU A 256 10.90 -2.85 -33.93
CA LEU A 256 10.80 -2.69 -35.39
C LEU A 256 10.48 -1.25 -35.82
N ALA A 257 9.66 -0.53 -35.06
CA ALA A 257 9.36 0.88 -35.34
C ALA A 257 10.56 1.80 -35.03
N MET A 258 11.34 1.53 -33.97
CA MET A 258 12.58 2.25 -33.70
C MET A 258 13.64 2.01 -34.79
N ASP A 259 13.69 0.80 -35.35
CA ASP A 259 14.65 0.47 -36.40
C ASP A 259 14.29 1.20 -37.70
N LYS A 260 13.00 1.23 -38.08
CA LYS A 260 12.51 2.10 -39.17
C LYS A 260 12.78 3.59 -38.95
N LEU A 261 12.62 4.09 -37.73
CA LEU A 261 12.97 5.49 -37.42
C LEU A 261 14.46 5.81 -37.60
N ARG A 262 15.34 4.81 -37.44
CA ARG A 262 16.78 4.97 -37.72
C ARG A 262 17.12 4.81 -39.20
N GLU A 263 16.27 4.14 -39.98
CA GLU A 263 16.36 4.12 -41.44
C GLU A 263 15.98 5.51 -42.02
N GLU A 264 14.93 6.15 -41.50
CA GLU A 264 14.49 7.49 -41.92
C GLU A 264 15.35 8.64 -41.35
N ASP A 265 15.79 8.54 -40.09
CA ASP A 265 16.74 9.47 -39.47
C ASP A 265 17.93 8.71 -38.84
N PRO A 266 19.01 8.46 -39.62
CA PRO A 266 20.21 7.78 -39.12
C PRO A 266 20.94 8.52 -37.97
N LYS A 267 20.56 9.77 -37.66
CA LYS A 267 21.09 10.54 -36.52
C LYS A 267 20.17 10.50 -35.29
N ALA A 268 19.06 9.75 -35.34
CA ALA A 268 18.12 9.61 -34.24
C ALA A 268 18.69 8.81 -33.05
N ILE A 269 18.99 9.52 -31.97
CA ILE A 269 19.37 8.94 -30.67
C ILE A 269 18.08 8.70 -29.88
N LEU A 270 17.69 7.42 -29.75
CA LEU A 270 16.37 6.97 -29.28
C LEU A 270 16.43 6.10 -28.02
N ALA A 271 15.48 6.28 -27.11
CA ALA A 271 15.23 5.42 -25.95
C ALA A 271 13.73 5.16 -25.75
N THR A 272 13.35 3.98 -25.24
CA THR A 272 11.93 3.61 -24.99
C THR A 272 11.78 2.71 -23.75
N GLU A 273 10.59 2.69 -23.16
CA GLU A 273 10.20 1.66 -22.20
C GLU A 273 9.64 0.37 -22.84
N PHE A 274 9.57 0.33 -24.18
CA PHE A 274 8.95 -0.73 -24.99
C PHE A 274 7.43 -0.92 -24.73
N LYS A 275 6.71 0.21 -24.54
CA LYS A 275 5.24 0.23 -24.41
C LYS A 275 4.56 1.36 -25.18
N SER A 276 4.64 2.59 -24.70
CA SER A 276 3.89 3.74 -25.25
C SER A 276 4.67 5.05 -25.26
N LYS A 277 5.93 5.06 -24.82
CA LYS A 277 6.79 6.25 -24.81
C LYS A 277 8.07 6.04 -25.60
N LEU A 278 8.45 7.04 -26.37
CA LEU A 278 9.72 7.13 -27.10
C LEU A 278 10.35 8.48 -26.78
N ILE A 279 11.60 8.49 -26.34
CA ILE A 279 12.38 9.70 -26.10
C ILE A 279 13.44 9.80 -27.20
N SER A 280 13.56 10.98 -27.81
CA SER A 280 14.63 11.31 -28.75
C SER A 280 15.45 12.50 -28.25
N LEU A 281 16.76 12.50 -28.49
CA LEU A 281 17.61 13.66 -28.21
C LEU A 281 17.26 14.86 -29.09
N ASN A 282 17.00 14.61 -30.38
CA ASN A 282 16.67 15.61 -31.38
C ASN A 282 15.21 15.47 -31.83
N LYS A 283 14.59 16.54 -32.33
CA LYS A 283 13.25 16.44 -32.93
C LYS A 283 13.32 15.53 -34.15
N LEU A 284 12.61 14.41 -34.10
CA LEU A 284 12.63 13.38 -35.13
C LEU A 284 12.13 13.91 -36.46
N LYS A 285 12.76 13.44 -37.53
CA LYS A 285 12.32 13.57 -38.90
C LYS A 285 11.77 12.21 -39.35
N TYR A 286 10.54 12.20 -39.84
CA TYR A 286 9.87 11.03 -40.39
C TYR A 286 8.92 11.48 -41.49
N ASN A 287 8.72 10.63 -42.49
CA ASN A 287 7.89 10.94 -43.66
C ASN A 287 6.38 10.75 -43.40
N ASP A 288 6.03 9.79 -42.53
CA ASP A 288 4.65 9.46 -42.14
C ASP A 288 4.58 9.35 -40.61
N ASP A 289 3.53 9.91 -39.98
CA ASP A 289 3.29 9.74 -38.54
C ASP A 289 2.83 8.30 -38.18
N CYS A 290 2.55 7.46 -39.17
CA CYS A 290 2.16 6.07 -39.03
C CYS A 290 3.14 5.08 -39.70
N LEU A 291 4.03 4.49 -38.90
CA LEU A 291 4.97 3.47 -39.35
C LEU A 291 4.30 2.10 -39.51
N GLU A 292 4.21 1.57 -40.72
CA GLU A 292 3.78 0.18 -40.96
C GLU A 292 4.94 -0.80 -40.69
N VAL A 293 4.78 -1.70 -39.72
CA VAL A 293 5.77 -2.70 -39.30
C VAL A 293 5.20 -4.12 -39.38
N THR A 294 6.01 -5.06 -39.88
CA THR A 294 5.62 -6.46 -40.06
C THR A 294 6.17 -7.33 -38.93
N PHE A 295 5.30 -7.76 -38.02
CA PHE A 295 5.65 -8.68 -36.95
C PHE A 295 5.66 -10.13 -37.45
N LYS A 296 6.80 -10.83 -37.28
CA LYS A 296 6.91 -12.28 -37.46
C LYS A 296 6.94 -12.97 -36.09
N GLY A 297 6.06 -13.95 -35.87
CA GLY A 297 6.00 -14.67 -34.60
C GLY A 297 7.18 -15.64 -34.44
N GLU A 298 7.72 -15.76 -33.21
CA GLU A 298 8.92 -16.57 -32.88
C GLU A 298 8.90 -18.04 -33.38
N ASN A 299 7.71 -18.58 -33.72
CA ASN A 299 7.51 -19.94 -34.22
C ASN A 299 6.37 -19.99 -35.28
N SER A 300 6.36 -19.04 -36.21
CA SER A 300 5.30 -18.89 -37.22
C SER A 300 5.80 -18.26 -38.52
N ASN A 301 5.49 -18.89 -39.66
CA ASN A 301 5.68 -18.28 -40.99
C ASN A 301 4.62 -17.22 -41.31
N ARG A 302 3.50 -17.17 -40.56
CA ARG A 302 2.51 -16.09 -40.67
C ARG A 302 3.08 -14.80 -40.09
N THR A 303 3.07 -13.76 -40.90
CA THR A 303 3.33 -12.37 -40.53
C THR A 303 2.03 -11.65 -40.15
N GLU A 304 2.14 -10.60 -39.35
CA GLU A 304 1.04 -9.69 -39.02
C GLU A 304 1.54 -8.23 -39.15
N ASN A 305 0.87 -7.41 -39.97
CA ASN A 305 1.21 -5.99 -40.07
C ASN A 305 0.51 -5.17 -38.98
N PHE A 306 1.26 -4.20 -38.45
CA PHE A 306 0.83 -3.23 -37.45
C PHE A 306 1.19 -1.83 -37.91
N PHE A 307 0.41 -0.85 -37.50
CA PHE A 307 0.80 0.55 -37.49
C PHE A 307 1.28 0.93 -36.11
N VAL A 308 2.40 1.66 -36.06
CA VAL A 308 2.85 2.40 -34.89
C VAL A 308 2.73 3.87 -35.21
N ARG A 309 1.73 4.52 -34.61
CA ARG A 309 1.51 5.95 -34.75
C ARG A 309 2.36 6.72 -33.74
N ILE A 310 3.03 7.75 -34.21
CA ILE A 310 3.83 8.68 -33.42
C ILE A 310 2.95 9.91 -33.16
N VAL A 311 2.61 10.14 -31.90
CA VAL A 311 1.90 11.35 -31.47
C VAL A 311 2.90 12.48 -31.28
N ASP A 312 2.49 13.71 -31.60
CA ASP A 312 3.32 14.92 -31.56
C ASP A 312 4.21 15.03 -30.30
N PRO A 313 5.45 15.51 -30.44
CA PRO A 313 6.40 15.57 -29.34
C PRO A 313 6.01 16.61 -28.29
N ILE A 314 6.19 16.22 -27.03
CA ILE A 314 6.24 17.12 -25.89
C ILE A 314 7.71 17.45 -25.60
N GLU A 315 8.06 18.73 -25.55
CA GLU A 315 9.42 19.16 -25.21
C GLU A 315 9.71 19.00 -23.72
N ALA A 316 10.76 18.25 -23.40
CA ALA A 316 11.23 18.02 -22.05
C ALA A 316 12.45 18.91 -21.77
N SER A 317 12.22 20.16 -21.35
CA SER A 317 13.29 21.12 -21.06
C SER A 317 14.04 20.78 -19.77
N PHE A 318 15.24 20.22 -19.91
CA PHE A 318 16.19 20.03 -18.82
C PHE A 318 16.84 21.35 -18.39
N ASP A 319 17.04 22.30 -19.30
CA ASP A 319 17.59 23.62 -18.97
C ASP A 319 16.68 24.37 -17.99
N ALA A 320 15.37 24.42 -18.27
CA ALA A 320 14.38 25.00 -17.35
C ALA A 320 14.31 24.22 -16.02
N THR A 321 14.43 22.89 -16.07
CA THR A 321 14.47 22.04 -14.86
C THR A 321 15.69 22.38 -14.00
N LEU A 322 16.89 22.42 -14.57
CA LEU A 322 18.14 22.72 -13.85
C LEU A 322 18.20 24.18 -13.39
N GLN A 323 17.65 25.12 -14.16
CA GLN A 323 17.50 26.50 -13.75
C GLN A 323 16.58 26.62 -12.53
N TYR A 324 15.43 25.94 -12.54
CA TYR A 324 14.55 25.87 -11.37
C TYR A 324 15.26 25.30 -10.14
N LEU A 325 16.05 24.22 -10.28
CA LEU A 325 16.77 23.68 -9.12
C LEU A 325 17.84 24.62 -8.55
N LYS A 326 18.33 25.58 -9.34
CA LYS A 326 19.24 26.65 -8.91
C LYS A 326 18.54 27.88 -8.31
N THR A 327 17.26 28.11 -8.62
CA THR A 327 16.54 29.34 -8.23
C THR A 327 15.31 29.12 -7.35
N MET A 328 14.81 27.87 -7.27
CA MET A 328 13.51 27.48 -6.68
C MET A 328 12.31 28.31 -7.17
N THR A 329 12.48 28.98 -8.31
CA THR A 329 11.55 29.94 -8.89
C THR A 329 10.93 29.33 -10.13
N ASP A 330 9.65 29.01 -10.05
CA ASP A 330 8.87 28.51 -11.18
C ASP A 330 8.22 29.69 -11.90
N LYS A 331 8.49 29.84 -13.21
CA LYS A 331 7.89 30.87 -14.07
C LYS A 331 6.69 30.37 -14.86
N GLY A 332 6.40 29.06 -14.81
CA GLY A 332 5.31 28.41 -15.55
C GLY A 332 4.08 28.28 -14.67
N ASP A 333 3.79 27.04 -14.25
CA ASP A 333 2.67 26.71 -13.37
C ASP A 333 3.17 26.58 -11.92
N PRO A 334 3.00 27.60 -11.05
CA PRO A 334 3.48 27.54 -9.68
C PRO A 334 2.80 26.46 -8.82
N ASN A 335 1.59 26.03 -9.16
CA ASN A 335 0.74 25.13 -8.37
C ASN A 335 0.89 23.66 -8.80
N GLY A 336 1.30 23.40 -10.04
CA GLY A 336 1.53 22.05 -10.57
C GLY A 336 2.63 21.31 -9.79
N PHE A 337 2.30 20.09 -9.33
CA PHE A 337 3.23 19.21 -8.62
C PHE A 337 2.92 17.73 -8.92
N PRO A 338 3.93 16.85 -9.11
CA PRO A 338 5.37 17.10 -9.06
C PRO A 338 5.87 18.00 -10.18
N LYS A 339 6.85 18.85 -9.86
CA LYS A 339 7.51 19.76 -10.81
C LYS A 339 8.29 18.98 -11.88
N PHE A 340 8.28 19.49 -13.11
CA PHE A 340 9.03 18.95 -14.26
C PHE A 340 8.79 17.45 -14.51
N ALA A 341 7.55 17.00 -14.36
CA ALA A 341 7.18 15.58 -14.50
C ALA A 341 7.58 14.98 -15.86
N VAL A 342 7.42 15.71 -16.97
CA VAL A 342 7.84 15.25 -18.32
C VAL A 342 9.38 15.08 -18.41
N PRO A 343 10.23 16.07 -18.05
CA PRO A 343 11.67 15.86 -17.89
C PRO A 343 12.07 14.68 -16.98
N VAL A 344 11.45 14.55 -15.80
CA VAL A 344 11.76 13.48 -14.85
C VAL A 344 11.43 12.09 -15.43
N ASP A 345 10.31 11.97 -16.13
CA ASP A 345 9.88 10.75 -16.81
C ASP A 345 10.78 10.42 -18.02
N ALA A 346 11.16 11.42 -18.82
CA ALA A 346 12.07 11.25 -19.95
C ALA A 346 13.45 10.70 -19.50
N LEU A 347 14.04 11.25 -18.44
CA LEU A 347 15.25 10.72 -17.82
C LEU A 347 15.05 9.28 -17.31
N GLY A 348 13.89 8.98 -16.71
CA GLY A 348 13.53 7.65 -16.27
C GLY A 348 13.43 6.61 -17.40
N VAL A 349 12.92 7.02 -18.57
CA VAL A 349 12.86 6.18 -19.77
C VAL A 349 14.26 5.95 -20.36
N ILE A 350 15.09 6.99 -20.46
CA ILE A 350 16.47 6.89 -20.96
C ILE A 350 17.29 5.92 -20.08
N LEU A 351 17.29 6.12 -18.75
CA LEU A 351 17.94 5.25 -17.78
C LEU A 351 17.36 3.82 -17.78
N GLY A 352 16.08 3.67 -18.12
CA GLY A 352 15.41 2.37 -18.19
C GLY A 352 15.67 1.59 -19.49
N TYR A 353 16.14 2.22 -20.57
CA TYR A 353 16.20 1.58 -21.89
C TYR A 353 17.21 0.44 -21.97
N THR A 354 18.44 0.67 -21.50
CA THR A 354 19.52 -0.34 -21.56
C THR A 354 19.19 -1.62 -20.78
N PRO A 355 18.79 -1.57 -19.49
CA PRO A 355 18.42 -2.77 -18.75
C PRO A 355 17.10 -3.42 -19.23
N ARG A 356 16.28 -2.74 -20.07
CA ARG A 356 15.15 -3.38 -20.77
C ARG A 356 15.57 -4.14 -22.03
N LYS A 357 16.64 -3.69 -22.69
CA LYS A 357 17.17 -4.31 -23.91
C LYS A 357 18.03 -5.54 -23.59
N ASN A 358 18.66 -5.59 -22.41
CA ASN A 358 19.49 -6.72 -21.98
C ASN A 358 18.64 -8.00 -21.76
N PRO A 359 18.87 -9.10 -22.50
CA PRO A 359 18.13 -10.35 -22.34
C PRO A 359 18.38 -11.06 -20.99
N GLU A 360 19.47 -10.74 -20.30
CA GLU A 360 19.81 -11.25 -18.97
C GLU A 360 19.20 -10.42 -17.84
N VAL A 361 18.34 -9.45 -18.13
CA VAL A 361 17.65 -8.64 -17.13
C VAL A 361 16.13 -8.72 -17.34
N SER A 362 15.41 -9.10 -16.29
CA SER A 362 13.94 -9.12 -16.28
C SER A 362 13.38 -7.83 -15.67
N PRO A 363 12.80 -6.91 -16.46
CA PRO A 363 12.16 -5.70 -15.94
C PRO A 363 10.79 -6.00 -15.34
N VAL A 364 10.53 -5.50 -14.12
CA VAL A 364 9.23 -5.63 -13.44
C VAL A 364 8.66 -4.23 -13.16
N GLY A 365 7.70 -3.82 -14.00
CA GLY A 365 7.12 -2.47 -13.99
C GLY A 365 8.01 -1.45 -14.70
N SER A 366 7.91 -0.17 -14.31
CA SER A 366 8.70 0.94 -14.87
C SER A 366 10.13 1.03 -14.31
N ALA A 367 10.33 0.62 -13.05
CA ALA A 367 11.49 1.05 -12.26
C ALA A 367 12.31 -0.07 -11.59
N ARG A 368 11.97 -1.36 -11.77
CA ARG A 368 12.71 -2.48 -11.16
C ARG A 368 13.29 -3.42 -12.21
N PHE A 369 14.53 -3.84 -11.99
CA PHE A 369 15.33 -4.63 -12.91
C PHE A 369 16.00 -5.77 -12.15
N PHE A 370 15.83 -7.00 -12.62
CA PHE A 370 16.33 -8.20 -11.95
C PHE A 370 17.26 -8.95 -12.88
N PRO A 371 18.58 -9.04 -12.59
CA PRO A 371 19.47 -9.95 -13.28
C PRO A 371 18.93 -11.38 -13.20
N ILE A 372 18.87 -12.06 -14.34
CA ILE A 372 18.47 -13.46 -14.51
C ILE A 372 19.52 -14.28 -15.28
N GLY A 373 20.65 -13.66 -15.64
CA GLY A 373 21.84 -14.32 -16.20
C GLY A 373 22.69 -15.04 -15.14
N PRO A 374 23.88 -15.56 -15.52
CA PRO A 374 24.73 -16.38 -14.64
C PRO A 374 25.20 -15.68 -13.35
N THR A 375 25.27 -14.35 -13.37
CA THR A 375 25.68 -13.52 -12.22
C THR A 375 24.53 -13.15 -11.28
N CYS A 376 23.32 -13.68 -11.50
CA CYS A 376 22.19 -13.38 -10.63
C CYS A 376 22.38 -13.94 -9.22
N VAL A 377 22.05 -13.12 -8.22
CA VAL A 377 21.96 -13.61 -6.83
C VAL A 377 20.53 -14.07 -6.61
N GLU A 378 20.35 -15.40 -6.49
CA GLU A 378 19.06 -16.01 -6.19
C GLU A 378 19.09 -16.95 -4.98
N LYS A 379 17.89 -17.28 -4.47
CA LYS A 379 17.67 -18.31 -3.46
C LYS A 379 16.39 -19.08 -3.78
N GLN A 380 16.49 -20.40 -3.85
CA GLN A 380 15.35 -21.28 -4.06
C GLN A 380 14.36 -21.20 -2.88
N LEU A 381 13.06 -21.22 -3.17
CA LEU A 381 12.00 -21.09 -2.18
C LEU A 381 11.03 -22.28 -2.23
N GLY A 382 10.69 -22.79 -1.04
CA GLY A 382 9.66 -23.81 -0.86
C GLY A 382 10.09 -25.20 -1.30
N VAL A 383 9.17 -26.15 -1.17
CA VAL A 383 9.42 -27.56 -1.51
C VAL A 383 9.57 -27.71 -3.02
N ASN A 384 10.59 -28.46 -3.44
CA ASN A 384 10.91 -28.78 -4.83
C ASN A 384 11.27 -27.60 -5.75
N ASN A 385 11.78 -26.48 -5.22
CA ASN A 385 12.45 -25.43 -6.02
C ASN A 385 11.62 -24.88 -7.22
N ARG A 386 10.29 -24.80 -7.10
CA ARG A 386 9.39 -24.33 -8.17
C ARG A 386 9.46 -22.82 -8.44
N ILE A 387 10.05 -22.06 -7.51
CA ILE A 387 10.21 -20.61 -7.53
C ILE A 387 11.53 -20.22 -6.83
N SER A 388 12.16 -19.15 -7.30
CA SER A 388 13.31 -18.54 -6.65
C SER A 388 13.03 -17.08 -6.28
N ALA A 389 13.63 -16.63 -5.18
CA ALA A 389 13.81 -15.23 -4.88
C ALA A 389 15.04 -14.73 -5.64
N ILE A 390 14.89 -13.71 -6.47
CA ILE A 390 16.00 -13.08 -7.21
C ILE A 390 16.20 -11.67 -6.67
N ARG A 391 17.48 -11.29 -6.46
CA ARG A 391 17.87 -9.93 -6.11
C ARG A 391 17.84 -9.05 -7.35
N GLY A 392 17.29 -7.85 -7.22
CA GLY A 392 17.29 -6.85 -8.28
C GLY A 392 17.40 -5.45 -7.71
N TYR A 393 17.26 -4.47 -8.61
CA TYR A 393 17.54 -3.08 -8.32
C TYR A 393 16.37 -2.21 -8.78
N PHE A 394 15.94 -1.34 -7.87
CA PHE A 394 15.02 -0.25 -8.16
C PHE A 394 15.84 0.98 -8.55
N GLN A 395 15.40 1.74 -9.56
CA GLN A 395 15.93 3.08 -9.85
C GLN A 395 14.82 4.11 -10.05
N SER A 396 15.06 5.36 -9.63
CA SER A 396 14.22 6.50 -10.02
C SER A 396 14.97 7.83 -10.02
N VAL A 397 14.56 8.72 -10.92
CA VAL A 397 15.05 10.09 -10.99
C VAL A 397 14.40 10.92 -9.88
N ARG A 398 15.21 11.76 -9.23
CA ARG A 398 14.81 12.67 -8.17
C ARG A 398 15.49 14.01 -8.36
N LEU A 399 14.81 15.09 -7.97
CA LEU A 399 15.30 16.46 -8.10
C LEU A 399 15.60 17.00 -6.70
N GLY A 400 16.83 17.44 -6.46
CA GLY A 400 17.27 18.09 -5.23
C GLY A 400 17.80 19.50 -5.49
N THR A 401 18.04 20.28 -4.44
CA THR A 401 18.57 21.65 -4.59
C THR A 401 19.87 21.66 -5.42
N GLY A 402 19.87 22.39 -6.53
CA GLY A 402 20.99 22.54 -7.46
C GLY A 402 21.29 21.37 -8.39
N ARG A 403 20.65 20.19 -8.26
CA ARG A 403 21.09 18.95 -8.95
C ARG A 403 20.00 17.91 -9.21
N ALA A 404 20.17 17.18 -10.32
CA ALA A 404 19.43 15.95 -10.59
C ALA A 404 20.15 14.74 -9.94
N LEU A 405 19.36 13.80 -9.42
CA LEU A 405 19.85 12.65 -8.67
C LEU A 405 19.20 11.35 -9.16
N LEU A 406 19.96 10.26 -9.14
CA LEU A 406 19.49 8.90 -9.39
C LEU A 406 19.40 8.14 -8.06
N ASN A 407 18.18 7.89 -7.57
CA ASN A 407 17.93 7.04 -6.39
C ASN A 407 17.97 5.57 -6.80
N VAL A 408 18.84 4.76 -6.19
CA VAL A 408 18.94 3.32 -6.45
C VAL A 408 18.82 2.54 -5.15
N ASN A 409 17.97 1.51 -5.10
CA ASN A 409 17.84 0.64 -3.92
C ASN A 409 17.73 -0.83 -4.30
N VAL A 410 18.25 -1.73 -3.46
CA VAL A 410 18.05 -3.17 -3.61
C VAL A 410 16.57 -3.52 -3.41
N THR A 411 16.08 -4.44 -4.24
CA THR A 411 14.76 -5.07 -4.14
C THR A 411 14.90 -6.58 -4.34
N SER A 412 13.92 -7.34 -3.88
CA SER A 412 13.84 -8.79 -4.16
C SER A 412 12.50 -9.08 -4.84
N GLY A 413 12.49 -10.06 -5.74
CA GLY A 413 11.32 -10.47 -6.50
C GLY A 413 11.24 -11.98 -6.59
N ILE A 414 10.04 -12.51 -6.85
CA ILE A 414 9.80 -13.95 -6.94
C ILE A 414 9.69 -14.31 -8.42
N PHE A 415 10.39 -15.36 -8.84
CA PHE A 415 10.48 -15.79 -10.23
C PHE A 415 10.25 -17.28 -10.35
N ARG A 416 9.71 -17.74 -11.49
CA ARG A 416 9.65 -19.17 -11.81
C ARG A 416 11.05 -19.66 -12.15
N THR A 417 11.37 -20.85 -11.67
CA THR A 417 12.57 -21.60 -12.05
C THR A 417 12.37 -22.32 -13.38
N ALA A 418 13.47 -22.78 -13.97
CA ALA A 418 13.41 -23.70 -15.10
C ALA A 418 13.11 -25.11 -14.59
N VAL A 419 11.94 -25.66 -14.95
CA VAL A 419 11.47 -26.94 -14.42
C VAL A 419 10.49 -27.63 -15.38
N SER A 420 10.51 -28.97 -15.43
CA SER A 420 9.55 -29.76 -16.18
C SER A 420 8.13 -29.61 -15.63
N VAL A 421 7.14 -29.45 -16.51
CA VAL A 421 5.73 -29.39 -16.07
C VAL A 421 5.26 -30.77 -15.56
N ALA A 422 5.82 -31.86 -16.08
CA ALA A 422 5.55 -33.20 -15.55
C ALA A 422 6.01 -33.35 -14.09
N ASP A 423 7.20 -32.86 -13.76
CA ASP A 423 7.72 -32.95 -12.39
C ASP A 423 6.94 -32.08 -11.42
N LEU A 424 6.52 -30.87 -11.83
CA LEU A 424 5.56 -30.08 -11.06
C LEU A 424 4.24 -30.81 -10.78
N CYS A 425 3.72 -31.59 -11.73
CA CYS A 425 2.51 -32.39 -11.53
C CYS A 425 2.74 -33.55 -10.55
N ARG A 426 3.87 -34.26 -10.69
CA ARG A 426 4.31 -35.34 -9.77
C ARG A 426 4.47 -34.81 -8.34
N TRP A 427 5.19 -33.69 -8.17
CA TRP A 427 5.44 -33.05 -6.87
C TRP A 427 4.20 -32.51 -6.19
N ALA A 428 3.21 -32.03 -6.95
CA ALA A 428 1.92 -31.62 -6.40
C ALA A 428 1.03 -32.82 -6.00
N ASN A 429 1.47 -34.05 -6.31
CA ASN A 429 0.71 -35.29 -6.21
C ASN A 429 -0.68 -35.17 -6.85
N ILE A 430 -0.72 -34.63 -8.08
CA ILE A 430 -1.96 -34.50 -8.84
C ILE A 430 -2.08 -35.62 -9.89
N ALA A 431 -2.86 -36.64 -9.56
CA ALA A 431 -3.39 -37.56 -10.55
C ALA A 431 -4.50 -36.88 -11.38
N GLN A 432 -4.83 -37.45 -12.54
CA GLN A 432 -6.01 -37.02 -13.31
C GLN A 432 -7.27 -37.07 -12.46
N TYR A 433 -8.08 -36.02 -12.57
CA TYR A 433 -9.22 -35.79 -11.70
C TYR A 433 -10.51 -36.31 -12.36
N GLY A 434 -11.09 -37.38 -11.80
CA GLY A 434 -12.35 -37.96 -12.27
C GLY A 434 -12.55 -39.46 -11.97
N GLY A 435 -11.57 -40.13 -11.34
CA GLY A 435 -11.67 -41.56 -10.98
C GLY A 435 -12.49 -41.88 -9.72
N SER A 436 -12.76 -40.89 -8.86
CA SER A 436 -13.60 -41.06 -7.66
C SER A 436 -14.82 -40.14 -7.72
N ASN A 437 -15.98 -40.64 -7.27
CA ASN A 437 -17.21 -39.87 -7.17
C ASN A 437 -17.79 -39.98 -5.74
N PRO A 438 -17.91 -38.89 -4.96
CA PRO A 438 -17.46 -37.54 -5.30
C PRO A 438 -15.92 -37.45 -5.40
N PRO A 439 -15.38 -36.45 -6.10
CA PRO A 439 -13.94 -36.26 -6.18
C PRO A 439 -13.35 -35.73 -4.87
N ASP A 440 -12.12 -36.14 -4.51
CA ASP A 440 -11.42 -35.61 -3.34
C ASP A 440 -11.28 -34.06 -3.40
N PRO A 441 -11.92 -33.31 -2.48
CA PRO A 441 -11.86 -31.84 -2.46
C PRO A 441 -10.44 -31.27 -2.32
N GLY A 442 -9.51 -32.01 -1.70
CA GLY A 442 -8.13 -31.61 -1.51
C GLY A 442 -7.35 -31.62 -2.84
N THR A 443 -7.49 -32.70 -3.60
CA THR A 443 -6.88 -32.86 -4.93
C THR A 443 -7.47 -31.86 -5.93
N THR A 444 -8.78 -31.59 -5.92
CA THR A 444 -9.38 -30.52 -6.75
C THR A 444 -8.65 -29.19 -6.54
N ALA A 445 -8.43 -28.81 -5.28
CA ALA A 445 -7.81 -27.53 -4.93
C ALA A 445 -6.35 -27.46 -5.42
N LYS A 446 -5.56 -28.52 -5.20
CA LYS A 446 -4.15 -28.62 -5.64
C LYS A 446 -4.03 -28.49 -7.16
N THR A 447 -4.83 -29.23 -7.95
CA THR A 447 -4.81 -29.15 -9.42
C THR A 447 -5.20 -27.75 -9.91
N LYS A 448 -6.20 -27.14 -9.27
CA LYS A 448 -6.62 -25.76 -9.56
C LYS A 448 -5.53 -24.73 -9.22
N ALA A 449 -4.76 -24.95 -8.15
CA ALA A 449 -3.63 -24.11 -7.76
C ALA A 449 -2.47 -24.21 -8.76
N LEU A 450 -2.11 -25.43 -9.18
CA LEU A 450 -1.05 -25.63 -10.16
C LEU A 450 -1.43 -25.06 -11.53
N SER A 451 -2.66 -25.29 -12.01
CA SER A 451 -3.13 -24.71 -13.27
C SER A 451 -3.01 -23.18 -13.29
N ASN A 452 -3.26 -22.52 -12.14
CA ASN A 452 -3.07 -21.08 -12.00
C ASN A 452 -1.62 -20.62 -11.98
N PHE A 453 -0.75 -21.37 -11.32
CA PHE A 453 0.67 -21.10 -11.34
C PHE A 453 1.26 -21.24 -12.75
N LEU A 454 0.74 -22.19 -13.54
CA LEU A 454 1.11 -22.42 -14.93
C LEU A 454 0.48 -21.39 -15.90
N SER A 455 -0.68 -20.82 -15.60
CA SER A 455 -1.33 -19.79 -16.42
C SER A 455 -0.38 -18.62 -16.72
N LYS A 456 -0.33 -18.22 -18.00
CA LYS A 456 0.58 -17.23 -18.60
C LYS A 456 2.08 -17.52 -18.51
N ALA A 457 2.51 -18.65 -17.96
CA ALA A 457 3.92 -18.99 -17.94
C ALA A 457 4.40 -19.39 -19.34
N ARG A 458 5.54 -18.82 -19.77
CA ARG A 458 6.28 -19.24 -20.96
C ARG A 458 6.91 -20.60 -20.71
N VAL A 459 6.79 -21.46 -21.71
CA VAL A 459 7.40 -22.80 -21.75
C VAL A 459 8.20 -22.98 -23.02
N ARG A 460 9.30 -23.71 -22.87
CA ARG A 460 9.99 -24.47 -23.90
C ARG A 460 9.20 -25.76 -24.13
N CYS A 461 8.85 -26.04 -25.38
CA CYS A 461 8.13 -27.25 -25.75
C CYS A 461 8.79 -27.90 -26.97
N VAL A 462 8.97 -29.21 -26.94
CA VAL A 462 9.53 -29.95 -28.08
C VAL A 462 8.38 -30.50 -28.93
N PHE A 463 8.44 -30.31 -30.24
CA PHE A 463 7.45 -30.79 -31.21
C PHE A 463 8.14 -31.50 -32.38
N LYS A 464 7.43 -32.36 -33.12
CA LYS A 464 7.92 -32.89 -34.41
C LYS A 464 7.39 -32.08 -35.58
N ASP A 465 8.28 -31.78 -36.52
CA ASP A 465 8.00 -31.10 -37.78
C ASP A 465 7.32 -32.04 -38.81
N GLY A 466 7.21 -31.60 -40.07
CA GLY A 466 6.63 -32.40 -41.16
C GLY A 466 7.49 -33.60 -41.59
N ASN A 467 8.79 -33.56 -41.27
CA ASN A 467 9.80 -34.57 -41.62
C ASN A 467 10.11 -35.49 -40.41
N GLY A 468 9.32 -35.41 -39.33
CA GLY A 468 9.50 -36.19 -38.12
C GLY A 468 10.65 -35.74 -37.19
N ARG A 469 11.36 -34.65 -37.52
CA ARG A 469 12.47 -34.13 -36.71
C ARG A 469 11.93 -33.34 -35.52
N ASP A 470 12.53 -33.51 -34.35
CA ASP A 470 12.20 -32.71 -33.16
C ASP A 470 12.72 -31.28 -33.31
N TYR A 471 11.89 -30.30 -32.96
CA TYR A 471 12.22 -28.87 -32.89
C TYR A 471 11.69 -28.25 -31.60
N GLU A 472 12.43 -27.29 -31.06
CA GLU A 472 12.01 -26.53 -29.88
C GLU A 472 11.15 -25.32 -30.28
N ALA A 473 9.99 -25.16 -29.66
CA ALA A 473 9.17 -23.96 -29.77
C ALA A 473 8.89 -23.35 -28.39
N LYS A 474 8.88 -22.01 -28.34
CA LYS A 474 8.54 -21.25 -27.13
C LYS A 474 7.07 -20.83 -27.21
N LYS A 475 6.26 -21.24 -26.23
CA LYS A 475 4.81 -20.99 -26.14
C LYS A 475 4.45 -20.38 -24.79
N THR A 476 3.23 -19.87 -24.67
CA THR A 476 2.64 -19.41 -23.41
C THR A 476 1.54 -20.38 -23.01
N MET A 477 1.56 -20.88 -21.78
CA MET A 477 0.51 -21.75 -21.26
C MET A 477 -0.76 -20.94 -20.93
N SER A 478 -1.92 -21.49 -21.30
CA SER A 478 -3.21 -21.06 -20.75
C SER A 478 -3.46 -21.70 -19.38
N GLY A 479 -2.96 -22.93 -19.17
CA GLY A 479 -3.10 -23.70 -17.93
C GLY A 479 -3.03 -25.20 -18.19
N LEU A 480 -3.55 -26.00 -17.25
CA LEU A 480 -3.81 -27.41 -17.48
C LEU A 480 -5.06 -27.58 -18.36
N ALA A 481 -5.07 -28.59 -19.23
CA ALA A 481 -6.19 -28.90 -20.10
C ALA A 481 -7.42 -29.30 -19.26
N GLY A 482 -8.46 -28.49 -19.28
CA GLY A 482 -9.68 -28.73 -18.52
C GLY A 482 -10.88 -27.95 -19.04
N ILE A 483 -12.05 -28.26 -18.50
CA ILE A 483 -13.36 -27.81 -19.01
C ILE A 483 -13.80 -26.40 -18.55
N SER A 484 -12.90 -25.61 -17.93
CA SER A 484 -13.22 -24.22 -17.57
C SER A 484 -13.28 -23.33 -18.82
N GLY A 485 -14.15 -22.32 -18.82
CA GLY A 485 -14.31 -21.36 -19.93
C GLY A 485 -13.05 -20.55 -20.27
N SER A 486 -12.07 -20.52 -19.37
CA SER A 486 -10.74 -19.93 -19.57
C SER A 486 -9.74 -20.85 -20.27
N GLN A 487 -9.98 -22.15 -20.26
CA GLN A 487 -9.11 -23.17 -20.85
C GLN A 487 -9.68 -23.69 -22.17
N ILE A 488 -11.01 -23.70 -22.34
CA ILE A 488 -11.69 -24.08 -23.57
C ILE A 488 -13.00 -23.30 -23.73
N ASN A 489 -13.33 -22.91 -24.97
CA ASN A 489 -14.64 -22.38 -25.30
C ASN A 489 -15.69 -23.51 -25.17
N ARG A 490 -16.75 -23.27 -24.40
CA ARG A 490 -17.86 -24.22 -24.18
C ARG A 490 -18.50 -24.70 -25.48
N ASP A 491 -18.48 -23.92 -26.55
CA ASP A 491 -19.06 -24.34 -27.84
C ASP A 491 -18.22 -25.43 -28.55
N LEU A 492 -16.91 -25.53 -28.27
CA LEU A 492 -16.08 -26.65 -28.73
C LEU A 492 -16.41 -27.97 -28.02
N LEU A 493 -16.90 -27.89 -26.78
CA LEU A 493 -17.39 -29.05 -26.03
C LEU A 493 -18.78 -29.50 -26.53
N LYS A 494 -19.63 -28.57 -26.97
CA LYS A 494 -20.95 -28.87 -27.55
C LYS A 494 -20.88 -29.43 -28.96
N SER A 495 -19.95 -28.93 -29.78
CA SER A 495 -19.77 -29.33 -31.19
C SER A 495 -18.98 -30.64 -31.38
N GLU A 496 -18.72 -31.37 -30.30
CA GLU A 496 -17.85 -32.55 -30.25
C GLU A 496 -16.47 -32.38 -30.95
N THR A 497 -15.99 -31.14 -31.11
CA THR A 497 -14.66 -30.87 -31.69
C THR A 497 -13.55 -31.22 -30.70
N VAL A 498 -13.83 -31.07 -29.41
CA VAL A 498 -13.03 -31.56 -28.30
C VAL A 498 -13.97 -32.23 -27.29
N LYS A 499 -13.63 -33.42 -26.84
CA LYS A 499 -14.40 -34.18 -25.85
C LYS A 499 -13.50 -34.53 -24.67
N PHE A 500 -14.00 -34.29 -23.45
CA PHE A 500 -13.38 -34.78 -22.22
C PHE A 500 -14.18 -35.98 -21.72
N LYS A 501 -13.52 -36.91 -21.04
CA LYS A 501 -14.17 -38.04 -20.39
C LYS A 501 -15.20 -37.55 -19.37
N GLN A 502 -16.33 -38.25 -19.27
CA GLN A 502 -17.40 -37.87 -18.36
C GLN A 502 -16.88 -37.78 -16.92
N ASN A 503 -17.28 -36.73 -16.20
CA ASN A 503 -16.84 -36.38 -14.84
C ASN A 503 -15.36 -35.95 -14.68
N PHE A 504 -14.57 -35.84 -15.76
CA PHE A 504 -13.19 -35.33 -15.67
C PHE A 504 -13.14 -33.81 -15.85
N GLN A 505 -12.64 -33.09 -14.83
CA GLN A 505 -12.45 -31.63 -14.91
C GLN A 505 -11.16 -31.23 -15.62
N TRP A 506 -10.11 -32.04 -15.46
CA TRP A 506 -8.83 -31.94 -16.17
C TRP A 506 -8.49 -33.32 -16.73
N GLY A 507 -8.17 -33.39 -18.02
CA GLY A 507 -7.97 -34.65 -18.72
C GLY A 507 -6.51 -34.95 -19.00
N GLY A 508 -6.16 -36.24 -18.98
CA GLY A 508 -4.88 -36.74 -19.43
C GLY A 508 -4.89 -37.22 -20.88
N PRO A 509 -3.78 -37.83 -21.36
CA PRO A 509 -3.67 -38.33 -22.72
C PRO A 509 -4.83 -39.23 -23.17
N LYS A 510 -5.35 -40.08 -22.28
CA LYS A 510 -6.43 -41.06 -22.58
C LYS A 510 -7.85 -40.53 -22.34
N ASP A 511 -8.01 -39.36 -21.73
CA ASP A 511 -9.30 -38.81 -21.29
C ASP A 511 -9.70 -37.55 -22.07
N VAL A 512 -8.90 -37.13 -23.05
CA VAL A 512 -9.17 -36.00 -23.95
C VAL A 512 -9.09 -36.48 -25.38
N TRP A 513 -10.21 -36.32 -26.10
CA TRP A 513 -10.30 -36.53 -27.53
C TRP A 513 -10.38 -35.18 -28.26
N PHE A 514 -9.86 -35.15 -29.47
CA PHE A 514 -10.01 -34.04 -30.39
C PHE A 514 -10.35 -34.57 -31.78
N LYS A 515 -11.14 -33.80 -32.55
CA LYS A 515 -11.52 -34.18 -33.91
C LYS A 515 -10.33 -33.99 -34.83
N MET A 516 -9.94 -35.06 -35.52
CA MET A 516 -8.99 -35.02 -36.63
C MET A 516 -9.74 -35.08 -37.95
N GLU A 517 -9.47 -34.09 -38.78
CA GLU A 517 -9.91 -33.99 -40.17
C GLU A 517 -8.69 -34.20 -41.08
N PRO A 518 -8.87 -34.77 -42.28
CA PRO A 518 -7.77 -34.99 -43.20
C PRO A 518 -7.23 -33.65 -43.71
N ARG A 519 -6.00 -33.63 -44.22
CA ARG A 519 -5.51 -32.42 -44.90
C ARG A 519 -6.21 -32.25 -46.25
N GLU A 520 -6.10 -31.05 -46.80
CA GLU A 520 -6.58 -30.73 -48.13
C GLU A 520 -5.91 -31.66 -49.16
N GLY A 521 -6.70 -32.53 -49.80
CA GLY A 521 -6.23 -33.59 -50.71
C GLY A 521 -6.05 -34.99 -50.10
N GLU A 522 -6.18 -35.16 -48.78
CA GLU A 522 -6.14 -36.46 -48.09
C GLU A 522 -7.57 -36.97 -47.79
N THR A 523 -7.76 -38.29 -47.71
CA THR A 523 -9.03 -38.93 -47.27
C THR A 523 -8.92 -39.60 -45.90
N THR A 524 -7.70 -39.79 -45.40
CA THR A 524 -7.37 -40.43 -44.13
C THR A 524 -6.63 -39.46 -43.20
N VAL A 525 -6.58 -39.80 -41.91
CA VAL A 525 -5.79 -39.12 -40.89
C VAL A 525 -4.78 -40.10 -40.29
N MET A 526 -3.70 -39.58 -39.73
CA MET A 526 -2.63 -40.42 -39.14
C MET A 526 -2.09 -41.50 -40.10
N GLY A 527 -2.00 -41.17 -41.39
CA GLY A 527 -1.48 -42.05 -42.46
C GLY A 527 -2.53 -43.00 -43.05
N ASN A 528 -3.36 -43.66 -42.23
CA ASN A 528 -4.30 -44.69 -42.71
C ASN A 528 -5.62 -44.82 -41.94
N ARG A 529 -5.90 -43.94 -40.98
CA ARG A 529 -7.12 -43.99 -40.15
C ARG A 529 -8.24 -43.12 -40.74
N ARG A 530 -9.50 -43.41 -40.41
CA ARG A 530 -10.66 -42.60 -40.86
C ARG A 530 -10.72 -41.26 -40.11
N PRO A 531 -11.21 -40.16 -40.70
CA PRO A 531 -11.46 -38.92 -39.97
C PRO A 531 -12.42 -39.16 -38.78
N GLY A 532 -12.19 -38.48 -37.65
CA GLY A 532 -12.96 -38.75 -36.42
C GLY A 532 -12.32 -38.22 -35.13
N LEU A 533 -12.90 -38.61 -33.99
CA LEU A 533 -12.37 -38.30 -32.66
C LEU A 533 -11.25 -39.26 -32.28
N TYR A 534 -10.08 -38.71 -31.92
CA TYR A 534 -8.93 -39.48 -31.43
C TYR A 534 -8.43 -38.95 -30.10
N THR A 535 -7.97 -39.85 -29.24
CA THR A 535 -7.32 -39.45 -27.98
C THR A 535 -5.99 -38.75 -28.26
N VAL A 536 -5.59 -37.85 -27.36
CA VAL A 536 -4.23 -37.29 -27.38
C VAL A 536 -3.17 -38.38 -27.19
N HIS A 537 -3.51 -39.48 -26.51
CA HIS A 537 -2.69 -40.69 -26.37
C HIS A 537 -2.39 -41.37 -27.73
N GLU A 538 -3.41 -41.71 -28.51
CA GLU A 538 -3.25 -42.33 -29.82
C GLU A 538 -2.46 -41.45 -30.78
N TYR A 539 -2.82 -40.16 -30.85
CA TYR A 539 -2.09 -39.18 -31.66
C TYR A 539 -0.62 -39.07 -31.24
N SER A 540 -0.34 -39.14 -29.93
CA SER A 540 1.01 -39.05 -29.41
C SER A 540 1.85 -40.28 -29.71
N LYS A 541 1.26 -41.48 -29.61
CA LYS A 541 1.91 -42.72 -30.05
C LYS A 541 2.23 -42.69 -31.54
N TRP A 542 1.26 -42.32 -32.38
CA TRP A 542 1.47 -42.21 -33.82
C TRP A 542 2.53 -41.16 -34.19
N LYS A 543 2.42 -39.92 -33.67
CA LYS A 543 3.30 -38.83 -34.07
C LYS A 543 4.69 -38.92 -33.46
N TYR A 544 4.78 -39.19 -32.16
CA TYR A 544 6.05 -39.11 -31.42
C TYR A 544 6.73 -40.47 -31.27
N GLY A 545 5.99 -41.59 -31.32
CA GLY A 545 6.50 -42.92 -30.98
C GLY A 545 6.63 -43.16 -29.46
N ILE A 546 5.96 -42.33 -28.65
CA ILE A 546 6.13 -42.31 -27.19
C ILE A 546 4.79 -42.56 -26.49
N ASP A 547 4.81 -43.46 -25.50
CA ASP A 547 3.70 -43.71 -24.57
C ASP A 547 3.84 -42.80 -23.34
N PHE A 548 3.28 -41.58 -23.40
CA PHE A 548 3.35 -40.61 -22.31
C PHE A 548 2.54 -41.06 -21.08
N ASP A 549 2.96 -40.62 -19.89
CA ASP A 549 2.37 -41.07 -18.62
C ASP A 549 0.88 -40.75 -18.56
N ALA A 550 0.08 -41.80 -18.68
CA ALA A 550 -1.37 -41.76 -18.66
C ALA A 550 -1.96 -41.53 -17.26
N LYS A 551 -1.18 -41.08 -16.26
CA LYS A 551 -1.64 -40.51 -14.99
C LYS A 551 -1.48 -38.98 -14.90
N LEU A 552 -0.67 -38.38 -15.79
CA LEU A 552 -0.43 -36.94 -15.80
C LEU A 552 -1.52 -36.17 -16.59
N PRO A 553 -1.82 -34.92 -16.23
CA PRO A 553 -2.71 -34.06 -17.01
C PRO A 553 -2.02 -33.52 -18.28
N LEU A 554 -2.82 -33.16 -19.28
CA LEU A 554 -2.34 -32.42 -20.44
C LEU A 554 -2.21 -30.91 -20.13
N VAL A 555 -1.37 -30.21 -20.89
CA VAL A 555 -1.19 -28.76 -20.84
C VAL A 555 -1.87 -28.11 -22.04
N ASN A 556 -2.55 -26.97 -21.87
CA ASN A 556 -3.05 -26.18 -22.99
C ASN A 556 -2.08 -25.03 -23.35
N LEU A 557 -1.54 -25.07 -24.56
CA LEU A 557 -0.66 -24.06 -25.17
C LEU A 557 -1.38 -23.20 -26.22
N GLY A 558 -2.69 -23.44 -26.41
CA GLY A 558 -3.56 -22.75 -27.34
C GLY A 558 -4.46 -21.73 -26.65
N ARG A 559 -5.42 -21.19 -27.40
CA ARG A 559 -6.47 -20.29 -26.89
C ARG A 559 -7.74 -21.08 -26.58
N PRO A 560 -8.72 -20.52 -25.84
CA PRO A 560 -9.98 -21.22 -25.59
C PRO A 560 -10.75 -21.58 -26.86
N ASP A 561 -10.71 -20.73 -27.89
CA ASP A 561 -11.31 -20.92 -29.22
C ASP A 561 -10.50 -21.86 -30.14
N LYS A 562 -9.22 -22.09 -29.82
CA LYS A 562 -8.35 -23.01 -30.56
C LYS A 562 -7.32 -23.63 -29.60
N PRO A 563 -7.73 -24.64 -28.81
CA PRO A 563 -6.85 -25.29 -27.84
C PRO A 563 -5.73 -26.06 -28.53
N LEU A 564 -4.60 -26.21 -27.84
CA LEU A 564 -3.46 -27.02 -28.27
C LEU A 564 -2.99 -27.82 -27.07
N TYR A 565 -3.46 -29.06 -26.98
CA TYR A 565 -3.12 -29.95 -25.88
C TYR A 565 -1.82 -30.69 -26.14
N VAL A 566 -0.93 -30.67 -25.15
CA VAL A 566 0.41 -31.29 -25.20
C VAL A 566 0.66 -32.04 -23.89
N PRO A 567 1.24 -33.26 -23.92
CA PRO A 567 1.69 -33.95 -22.71
C PRO A 567 2.61 -33.08 -21.85
N ALA A 568 2.40 -33.07 -20.54
CA ALA A 568 3.20 -32.27 -19.60
C ALA A 568 4.72 -32.57 -19.69
N GLU A 569 5.07 -33.79 -20.07
CA GLU A 569 6.44 -34.28 -20.25
C GLU A 569 7.20 -33.62 -21.41
N ARG A 570 6.49 -32.98 -22.36
CA ARG A 570 7.11 -32.21 -23.45
C ARG A 570 7.19 -30.71 -23.17
N CYS A 571 6.93 -30.27 -21.94
CA CYS A 571 6.87 -28.86 -21.54
C CYS A 571 7.84 -28.56 -20.38
N THR A 572 8.71 -27.57 -20.56
CA THR A 572 9.63 -27.06 -19.52
C THR A 572 9.40 -25.57 -19.33
N ILE A 573 9.17 -25.11 -18.10
CA ILE A 573 9.05 -23.68 -17.79
C ILE A 573 10.37 -22.97 -18.09
N ILE A 574 10.30 -21.78 -18.69
CA ILE A 574 11.47 -20.91 -18.88
C ILE A 574 11.72 -20.13 -17.57
N GLY A 575 12.95 -20.14 -17.06
CA GLY A 575 13.33 -19.39 -15.86
C GLY A 575 13.18 -17.87 -15.99
N GLY A 576 13.32 -17.14 -14.89
CA GLY A 576 13.36 -15.67 -14.91
C GLY A 576 12.00 -14.98 -15.14
N GLN A 577 10.88 -15.70 -15.00
CA GLN A 577 9.53 -15.14 -15.15
C GLN A 577 8.92 -14.72 -13.82
N SER A 578 8.68 -13.43 -13.61
CA SER A 578 8.15 -12.93 -12.33
C SER A 578 6.79 -13.55 -11.96
N VAL A 579 6.60 -13.87 -10.68
CA VAL A 579 5.36 -14.43 -10.12
C VAL A 579 4.76 -13.45 -9.12
N ARG A 580 3.44 -13.28 -9.18
CA ARG A 580 2.66 -12.50 -8.20
C ARG A 580 1.87 -13.39 -7.24
N SER A 581 2.23 -14.67 -7.16
CA SER A 581 1.55 -15.64 -6.31
C SER A 581 1.81 -15.33 -4.83
N LYS A 582 0.86 -15.76 -4.03
CA LYS A 582 0.98 -15.85 -2.59
C LYS A 582 2.07 -16.92 -2.26
N LEU A 583 2.95 -16.65 -1.28
CA LEU A 583 4.00 -17.56 -0.77
C LEU A 583 3.61 -18.22 0.57
N SER A 584 3.87 -19.51 0.75
CA SER A 584 3.62 -20.23 2.02
C SER A 584 4.29 -19.55 3.24
N GLY A 585 3.91 -19.90 4.47
CA GLY A 585 4.56 -19.33 5.68
C GLY A 585 6.07 -19.60 5.76
N GLU A 586 6.51 -20.71 5.16
CA GLU A 586 7.91 -21.12 5.06
C GLU A 586 8.64 -20.38 3.93
N GLU A 587 8.06 -20.32 2.73
CA GLU A 587 8.51 -19.44 1.63
C GLU A 587 8.55 -17.96 2.10
N THR A 588 7.64 -17.59 3.01
CA THR A 588 7.56 -16.29 3.71
C THR A 588 8.65 -16.08 4.77
N THR A 589 9.31 -17.13 5.22
CA THR A 589 10.50 -17.02 6.08
C THR A 589 11.77 -17.00 5.22
N LEU A 590 11.89 -17.91 4.25
CA LEU A 590 13.07 -18.06 3.40
C LEU A 590 13.42 -16.81 2.58
N MET A 591 12.42 -16.13 2.01
CA MET A 591 12.60 -14.89 1.24
C MET A 591 12.71 -13.64 2.13
N LEU A 592 12.20 -13.64 3.38
CA LEU A 592 12.54 -12.61 4.39
C LEU A 592 14.02 -12.69 4.76
N ASP A 593 14.56 -13.90 4.90
CA ASP A 593 15.98 -14.07 5.21
C ASP A 593 16.89 -13.77 4.00
N PHE A 594 16.41 -13.99 2.77
CA PHE A 594 17.11 -13.56 1.55
C PHE A 594 17.11 -12.04 1.32
N ALA A 595 15.96 -11.39 1.53
CA ALA A 595 15.78 -9.96 1.29
C ALA A 595 16.32 -9.08 2.43
N CYS A 596 16.58 -9.66 3.60
CA CYS A 596 17.11 -8.94 4.74
C CYS A 596 18.63 -8.79 4.64
N ARG A 597 19.10 -7.53 4.56
CA ARG A 597 20.52 -7.21 4.39
C ARG A 597 20.97 -6.15 5.38
N SER A 598 22.21 -6.24 5.86
CA SER A 598 22.81 -5.19 6.66
C SER A 598 22.90 -3.88 5.86
N PRO A 599 22.97 -2.72 6.54
CA PRO A 599 23.21 -1.44 5.89
C PRO A 599 24.48 -1.43 5.04
N PHE A 600 25.57 -2.04 5.54
CA PHE A 600 26.81 -2.26 4.79
C PHE A 600 26.58 -3.05 3.49
N ALA A 601 26.03 -4.26 3.58
CA ALA A 601 25.82 -5.12 2.42
C ALA A 601 24.84 -4.49 1.40
N ASN A 602 23.83 -3.76 1.88
CA ASN A 602 22.86 -3.07 1.05
C ASN A 602 23.50 -1.91 0.27
N ALA A 603 24.31 -1.07 0.94
CA ALA A 603 25.06 0.01 0.29
C ALA A 603 26.10 -0.54 -0.71
N LEU A 604 26.82 -1.60 -0.34
CA LEU A 604 27.83 -2.24 -1.18
C LEU A 604 27.25 -2.68 -2.54
N SER A 605 26.17 -3.45 -2.56
CA SER A 605 25.56 -3.88 -3.83
C SER A 605 24.91 -2.75 -4.62
N ILE A 606 24.49 -1.65 -3.97
CA ILE A 606 24.05 -0.44 -4.70
C ILE A 606 25.26 0.19 -5.40
N SER A 607 26.40 0.33 -4.72
CA SER A 607 27.62 0.89 -5.33
C SER A 607 28.31 -0.03 -6.36
N THR A 608 28.02 -1.33 -6.36
CA THR A 608 28.68 -2.34 -7.21
C THR A 608 27.70 -3.07 -8.14
N GLU A 609 27.10 -4.19 -7.70
CA GLU A 609 26.19 -5.05 -8.47
C GLU A 609 25.11 -4.28 -9.26
N SER A 610 24.53 -3.23 -8.67
CA SER A 610 23.46 -2.45 -9.30
C SER A 610 23.92 -1.71 -10.55
N ARG A 611 25.18 -1.29 -10.61
CA ARG A 611 25.70 -0.48 -11.72
C ARG A 611 25.78 -1.30 -13.00
N SER A 612 26.20 -2.56 -12.89
CA SER A 612 26.12 -3.53 -13.99
C SER A 612 24.68 -3.88 -14.34
N ALA A 613 23.83 -4.19 -13.35
CA ALA A 613 22.45 -4.61 -13.56
C ALA A 613 21.55 -3.54 -14.21
N LEU A 614 21.86 -2.26 -13.98
CA LEU A 614 21.15 -1.10 -14.53
C LEU A 614 21.88 -0.48 -15.74
N GLY A 615 23.11 -0.92 -16.05
CA GLY A 615 23.92 -0.36 -17.14
C GLY A 615 24.28 1.10 -16.92
N LEU A 616 24.81 1.46 -15.74
CA LEU A 616 25.12 2.85 -15.37
C LEU A 616 26.53 3.30 -15.78
N ASP A 617 27.46 2.36 -15.92
CA ASP A 617 28.84 2.60 -16.37
C ASP A 617 29.00 2.29 -17.86
N GLU A 618 29.88 3.05 -18.52
CA GLU A 618 30.36 2.82 -19.90
C GLU A 618 29.24 2.63 -20.96
N ASN A 619 28.03 3.13 -20.65
CA ASN A 619 26.83 2.92 -21.44
C ASN A 619 26.79 3.87 -22.65
N PRO A 620 26.86 3.35 -23.90
CA PRO A 620 26.86 4.20 -25.09
C PRO A 620 25.57 5.02 -25.25
N THR A 621 24.42 4.51 -24.80
CA THR A 621 23.15 5.25 -24.89
C THR A 621 23.14 6.42 -23.92
N LEU A 622 23.58 6.24 -22.67
CA LEU A 622 23.66 7.35 -21.71
C LEU A 622 24.64 8.42 -22.18
N GLN A 623 25.80 8.00 -22.72
CA GLN A 623 26.78 8.92 -23.30
C GLN A 623 26.23 9.70 -24.50
N GLN A 624 25.52 9.04 -25.42
CA GLN A 624 24.85 9.69 -26.56
C GLN A 624 23.77 10.70 -26.11
N PHE A 625 23.00 10.38 -25.06
CA PHE A 625 22.07 11.32 -24.42
C PHE A 625 22.78 12.35 -23.51
N GLY A 626 24.11 12.38 -23.44
CA GLY A 626 24.86 13.34 -22.62
C GLY A 626 24.62 13.21 -21.10
N LEU A 627 24.32 12.00 -20.62
CA LEU A 627 24.10 11.69 -19.22
C LEU A 627 25.30 10.95 -18.62
N THR A 628 25.74 11.35 -17.43
CA THR A 628 26.75 10.63 -16.65
C THR A 628 26.36 10.53 -15.18
N ILE A 629 26.55 9.35 -14.59
CA ILE A 629 26.18 9.03 -13.20
C ILE A 629 27.45 8.85 -12.36
N ASP A 630 27.57 9.59 -11.25
CA ASP A 630 28.70 9.43 -10.30
C ASP A 630 28.81 7.95 -9.86
N ARG A 631 30.03 7.47 -9.62
CA ARG A 631 30.31 6.13 -9.09
C ARG A 631 30.11 6.04 -7.58
N ARG A 632 30.19 7.16 -6.86
CA ARG A 632 30.03 7.23 -5.40
C ARG A 632 28.57 7.52 -5.00
N LEU A 633 28.17 6.94 -3.87
CA LEU A 633 26.95 7.36 -3.18
C LEU A 633 27.08 8.81 -2.72
N LEU A 634 25.95 9.51 -2.62
CA LEU A 634 25.90 10.89 -2.18
C LEU A 634 26.07 10.99 -0.66
N THR A 635 26.94 11.87 -0.17
CA THR A 635 26.96 12.26 1.26
C THR A 635 26.01 13.40 1.56
N VAL A 636 25.34 13.33 2.72
CA VAL A 636 24.34 14.30 3.19
C VAL A 636 24.56 14.63 4.67
N TRP A 637 24.17 15.83 5.06
CA TRP A 637 24.05 16.22 6.47
C TRP A 637 22.82 15.56 7.09
N GLY A 638 23.01 14.89 8.21
CA GLY A 638 21.96 14.44 9.11
C GLY A 638 22.11 15.03 10.51
N ARG A 639 21.06 14.88 11.33
CA ARG A 639 21.05 15.30 12.74
C ARG A 639 20.43 14.22 13.61
N GLU A 640 21.15 13.72 14.61
CA GLU A 640 20.62 12.77 15.60
C GLU A 640 19.86 13.54 16.69
N LEU A 641 18.52 13.54 16.64
CA LEU A 641 17.70 14.13 17.69
C LEU A 641 17.76 13.30 18.98
N GLN A 642 17.86 13.99 20.12
CA GLN A 642 17.77 13.36 21.44
C GLN A 642 16.44 12.58 21.56
N SER A 643 16.51 11.36 22.07
CA SER A 643 15.31 10.56 22.36
C SER A 643 14.58 11.16 23.58
N PRO A 644 13.26 11.38 23.52
CA PRO A 644 12.51 11.85 24.68
C PRO A 644 12.47 10.76 25.77
N SER A 645 12.49 11.18 27.03
CA SER A 645 12.09 10.32 28.15
C SER A 645 10.57 10.18 28.17
N VAL A 646 10.07 9.04 28.65
CA VAL A 646 8.63 8.81 28.86
C VAL A 646 8.28 8.82 30.35
N LEU A 647 7.09 9.31 30.66
CA LEU A 647 6.57 9.44 32.02
C LEU A 647 5.47 8.42 32.28
N TYR A 648 5.59 7.74 33.41
CA TYR A 648 4.61 6.81 33.97
C TYR A 648 3.91 7.44 35.19
N LEU A 649 3.17 6.63 35.97
CA LEU A 649 2.43 7.09 37.15
C LEU A 649 3.30 7.95 38.09
N LYS A 650 2.72 9.02 38.68
CA LYS A 650 3.42 10.00 39.54
C LYS A 650 4.65 10.64 38.87
N ASN A 651 4.63 10.82 37.55
CA ASN A 651 5.74 11.34 36.75
C ASN A 651 7.05 10.53 36.86
N LYS A 652 6.99 9.24 37.21
CA LYS A 652 8.18 8.38 37.22
C LYS A 652 8.74 8.27 35.80
N GLU A 653 9.98 8.72 35.63
CA GLU A 653 10.66 8.77 34.33
C GLU A 653 11.24 7.39 33.97
N ALA A 654 10.90 6.89 32.78
CA ALA A 654 11.61 5.79 32.15
C ALA A 654 12.46 6.35 31.01
N ARG A 655 13.79 6.21 31.13
CA ARG A 655 14.74 6.61 30.08
C ARG A 655 14.61 5.68 28.88
N THR A 656 14.65 6.26 27.70
CA THR A 656 14.60 5.54 26.43
C THR A 656 16.02 5.31 25.92
N PHE A 657 16.31 4.11 25.43
CA PHE A 657 17.61 3.72 24.88
C PHE A 657 17.42 2.98 23.56
N GLY A 658 18.07 3.45 22.49
CA GLY A 658 17.88 2.89 21.14
C GLY A 658 16.40 2.90 20.70
N GLY A 659 15.62 3.90 21.08
CA GLY A 659 14.18 3.97 20.83
C GLY A 659 13.35 2.91 21.57
N GLY A 660 13.86 2.27 22.63
CA GLY A 660 13.14 1.29 23.44
C GLY A 660 13.27 1.54 24.94
N TRP A 661 12.30 1.06 25.70
CA TRP A 661 12.31 1.03 27.16
C TRP A 661 11.57 -0.21 27.67
N ASN A 662 11.47 -0.36 28.99
CA ASN A 662 10.73 -1.44 29.63
C ASN A 662 9.83 -0.89 30.76
N MET A 663 8.92 -1.72 31.27
CA MET A 663 7.99 -1.37 32.34
C MET A 663 8.34 -2.03 33.69
N ARG A 664 9.63 -2.24 33.98
CA ARG A 664 10.01 -2.66 35.33
C ARG A 664 9.75 -1.50 36.30
N ASP A 665 9.14 -1.83 37.43
CA ASP A 665 8.91 -0.94 38.56
C ASP A 665 8.09 0.33 38.24
N VAL A 666 7.31 0.33 37.15
CA VAL A 666 6.42 1.42 36.75
C VAL A 666 5.00 0.90 36.53
N GLN A 667 4.02 1.76 36.79
CA GLN A 667 2.60 1.54 36.52
C GLN A 667 2.13 2.55 35.47
N VAL A 668 1.10 2.21 34.70
CA VAL A 668 0.54 3.04 33.62
C VAL A 668 0.30 4.49 34.06
N ALA A 669 0.62 5.46 33.19
CA ALA A 669 0.54 6.89 33.52
C ALA A 669 -0.87 7.36 33.93
N GLU A 670 -1.91 6.70 33.42
CA GLU A 670 -3.29 6.81 33.88
C GLU A 670 -4.01 5.48 33.67
N ALA A 671 -4.70 4.99 34.70
CA ALA A 671 -5.52 3.80 34.61
C ALA A 671 -6.91 4.14 34.07
N GLY A 672 -7.46 3.28 33.21
CA GLY A 672 -8.91 3.30 32.93
C GLY A 672 -9.74 2.91 34.16
N PRO A 673 -11.08 3.10 34.12
CA PRO A 673 -11.99 2.73 35.22
C PRO A 673 -11.85 1.24 35.61
N LYS A 674 -12.12 0.87 36.87
CA LYS A 674 -11.95 -0.53 37.30
C LYS A 674 -12.79 -1.49 36.44
N ILE A 675 -12.14 -2.47 35.83
CA ILE A 675 -12.78 -3.43 34.92
C ILE A 675 -13.40 -4.56 35.73
N THR A 676 -14.67 -4.40 36.07
CA THR A 676 -15.46 -5.37 36.84
C THR A 676 -16.25 -6.34 35.94
N ASN A 677 -16.62 -5.89 34.73
CA ASN A 677 -17.42 -6.68 33.80
C ASN A 677 -16.55 -7.29 32.69
N TRP A 678 -15.96 -8.46 32.96
CA TRP A 678 -15.16 -9.18 31.96
C TRP A 678 -15.30 -10.71 32.01
N ALA A 679 -15.00 -11.33 30.88
CA ALA A 679 -15.04 -12.78 30.68
C ALA A 679 -13.91 -13.24 29.74
N TRP A 680 -13.80 -14.55 29.56
CA TRP A 680 -12.90 -15.15 28.57
C TRP A 680 -13.59 -16.28 27.79
N VAL A 681 -13.14 -16.48 26.56
CA VAL A 681 -13.59 -17.54 25.66
C VAL A 681 -12.36 -18.26 25.12
N GLN A 682 -12.26 -19.58 25.29
CA GLN A 682 -11.25 -20.40 24.62
C GLN A 682 -11.88 -21.16 23.48
N VAL A 683 -11.38 -20.94 22.26
CA VAL A 683 -11.82 -21.60 21.05
C VAL A 683 -10.89 -22.78 20.76
N THR A 684 -11.44 -23.96 20.49
CA THR A 684 -10.68 -25.20 20.26
C THR A 684 -11.12 -25.90 18.98
N GLU A 685 -10.15 -26.46 18.25
CA GLU A 685 -10.38 -27.29 17.05
C GLU A 685 -10.08 -28.79 17.30
N SER A 686 -9.53 -29.12 18.48
CA SER A 686 -9.07 -30.44 18.86
C SER A 686 -9.43 -30.73 20.31
N GLU A 687 -9.52 -32.01 20.67
CA GLU A 687 -9.69 -32.47 22.05
C GLU A 687 -8.39 -32.33 22.87
N ARG A 688 -7.23 -32.22 22.20
CA ARG A 688 -5.95 -31.93 22.83
C ARG A 688 -5.68 -30.42 22.80
N TYR A 689 -6.02 -29.73 23.89
CA TYR A 689 -5.75 -28.30 24.10
C TYR A 689 -5.26 -28.05 25.53
N THR A 690 -4.57 -26.93 25.75
CA THR A 690 -4.12 -26.49 27.08
C THR A 690 -5.22 -25.63 27.70
N ASP A 691 -5.80 -26.01 28.83
CA ASP A 691 -6.82 -25.17 29.47
C ASP A 691 -6.23 -23.80 29.87
N ALA A 692 -6.85 -22.72 29.41
CA ALA A 692 -6.35 -21.37 29.63
C ALA A 692 -6.73 -20.78 31.01
N ALA A 693 -7.60 -21.44 31.78
CA ALA A 693 -8.19 -20.88 33.00
C ALA A 693 -7.16 -20.36 34.02
N GLU A 694 -6.12 -21.13 34.31
CA GLU A 694 -5.05 -20.75 35.25
C GLU A 694 -4.25 -19.54 34.73
N ALA A 695 -3.86 -19.56 33.46
CA ALA A 695 -3.14 -18.47 32.81
C ALA A 695 -3.97 -17.18 32.75
N VAL A 696 -5.30 -17.28 32.62
CA VAL A 696 -6.23 -16.14 32.70
C VAL A 696 -6.28 -15.54 34.11
N GLY A 697 -6.29 -16.38 35.15
CA GLY A 697 -6.21 -15.91 36.55
C GLY A 697 -4.90 -15.19 36.85
N LYS A 698 -3.76 -15.77 36.46
CA LYS A 698 -2.43 -15.14 36.60
C LYS A 698 -2.31 -13.85 35.78
N PHE A 699 -2.92 -13.79 34.59
CA PHE A 699 -3.00 -12.57 33.79
C PHE A 699 -3.78 -11.46 34.52
N ALA A 700 -4.92 -11.77 35.13
CA ALA A 700 -5.71 -10.79 35.87
C ALA A 700 -4.97 -10.26 37.11
N ALA A 701 -4.33 -11.15 37.87
CA ALA A 701 -3.45 -10.76 38.99
C ALA A 701 -2.28 -9.88 38.54
N PHE A 702 -1.66 -10.20 37.38
CA PHE A 702 -0.60 -9.39 36.79
C PHE A 702 -1.08 -7.98 36.41
N LEU A 703 -2.27 -7.84 35.83
CA LEU A 703 -2.86 -6.53 35.51
C LEU A 703 -3.10 -5.68 36.77
N ALA A 704 -3.71 -6.27 37.80
CA ALA A 704 -3.95 -5.59 39.07
C ALA A 704 -2.63 -5.08 39.69
N ASN A 705 -1.59 -5.92 39.71
CA ASN A 705 -0.27 -5.57 40.26
C ASN A 705 0.47 -4.50 39.42
N THR A 706 0.22 -4.44 38.10
CA THR A 706 0.83 -3.44 37.19
C THR A 706 0.04 -2.13 37.08
N GLY A 707 -0.95 -1.92 37.95
CA GLY A 707 -1.72 -0.68 38.02
C GLY A 707 -2.83 -0.56 36.98
N ILE A 708 -3.31 -1.69 36.44
CA ILE A 708 -4.49 -1.77 35.57
C ILE A 708 -5.63 -2.39 36.39
N PRO A 709 -6.56 -1.59 36.97
CA PRO A 709 -7.53 -2.11 37.93
C PRO A 709 -8.55 -3.02 37.25
N ILE A 710 -8.57 -4.28 37.66
CA ILE A 710 -9.43 -5.35 37.14
C ILE A 710 -9.89 -6.23 38.30
N ASP A 711 -11.09 -6.80 38.22
CA ASP A 711 -11.47 -7.88 39.14
C ASP A 711 -10.70 -9.16 38.79
N THR A 712 -9.93 -9.70 39.74
CA THR A 712 -9.06 -10.86 39.52
C THR A 712 -9.83 -12.16 39.28
N ALA A 713 -11.11 -12.20 39.69
CA ALA A 713 -12.06 -13.26 39.34
C ALA A 713 -12.91 -12.85 38.12
N PRO A 714 -12.62 -13.35 36.90
CA PRO A 714 -13.50 -13.14 35.75
C PRO A 714 -14.87 -13.82 35.95
N ARG A 715 -15.87 -13.41 35.17
CA ARG A 715 -17.07 -14.23 34.95
C ARG A 715 -16.67 -15.62 34.43
N ARG A 716 -17.47 -16.65 34.76
CA ARG A 716 -17.29 -18.03 34.28
C ARG A 716 -17.02 -18.06 32.77
N GLY A 717 -15.80 -18.44 32.38
CA GLY A 717 -15.39 -18.50 30.98
C GLY A 717 -16.14 -19.57 30.19
N LEU A 718 -16.05 -19.45 28.87
CA LEU A 718 -16.64 -20.40 27.92
C LEU A 718 -15.54 -21.14 27.16
N ARG A 719 -15.76 -22.44 26.89
CA ARG A 719 -14.91 -23.23 25.98
C ARG A 719 -15.76 -23.63 24.78
N VAL A 720 -15.32 -23.23 23.60
CA VAL A 720 -16.06 -23.36 22.34
C VAL A 720 -15.30 -24.31 21.44
N ARG A 721 -15.80 -25.54 21.32
CA ARG A 721 -15.32 -26.49 20.30
C ARG A 721 -15.95 -26.10 18.96
N THR A 722 -15.13 -25.87 17.95
CA THR A 722 -15.59 -25.38 16.64
C THR A 722 -14.80 -26.01 15.49
N SER A 723 -15.17 -25.66 14.27
CA SER A 723 -14.51 -26.05 13.03
C SER A 723 -14.57 -24.90 12.02
N SER A 724 -13.74 -24.95 10.97
CA SER A 724 -13.57 -23.82 10.04
C SER A 724 -14.84 -23.40 9.27
N PHE A 725 -15.87 -24.24 9.24
CA PHE A 725 -17.18 -23.96 8.63
C PHE A 725 -18.25 -23.51 9.65
N ARG A 726 -17.91 -23.47 10.94
CA ARG A 726 -18.80 -23.15 12.07
C ARG A 726 -18.32 -22.00 12.97
N TYR A 727 -17.15 -21.42 12.68
CA TYR A 727 -16.58 -20.31 13.45
C TYR A 727 -17.58 -19.19 13.75
N GLN A 728 -18.40 -18.78 12.76
CA GLN A 728 -19.42 -17.75 12.93
C GLN A 728 -20.44 -18.16 14.00
N ASP A 729 -21.20 -19.23 13.73
CA ASP A 729 -22.27 -19.73 14.59
C ASP A 729 -21.83 -19.98 16.04
N ASP A 730 -20.70 -20.68 16.22
CA ASP A 730 -20.26 -21.14 17.53
C ASP A 730 -19.69 -20.00 18.39
N VAL A 731 -18.97 -19.04 17.78
CA VAL A 731 -18.47 -17.85 18.50
C VAL A 731 -19.61 -16.86 18.76
N GLU A 732 -20.57 -16.73 17.84
CA GLU A 732 -21.75 -15.89 18.04
C GLU A 732 -22.66 -16.43 19.15
N ALA A 733 -22.86 -17.75 19.23
CA ALA A 733 -23.58 -18.38 20.34
C ALA A 733 -22.91 -18.09 21.69
N ALA A 734 -21.57 -18.22 21.77
CA ALA A 734 -20.82 -17.88 22.98
C ALA A 734 -20.92 -16.38 23.33
N PHE A 735 -20.92 -15.48 22.35
CA PHE A 735 -21.05 -14.05 22.59
C PHE A 735 -22.48 -13.67 23.04
N LYS A 736 -23.52 -14.31 22.49
CA LYS A 736 -24.91 -14.19 22.96
C LYS A 736 -25.07 -14.65 24.41
N GLU A 737 -24.47 -15.79 24.77
CA GLU A 737 -24.49 -16.29 26.14
C GLU A 737 -23.77 -15.31 27.10
N LEU A 738 -22.63 -14.75 26.69
CA LEU A 738 -21.95 -13.71 27.46
C LEU A 738 -22.78 -12.44 27.61
N GLU A 739 -23.51 -11.98 26.57
CA GLU A 739 -24.40 -10.82 26.68
C GLU A 739 -25.56 -11.07 27.64
N GLN A 740 -26.22 -12.24 27.54
CA GLN A 740 -27.32 -12.63 28.43
C GLN A 740 -26.86 -12.69 29.90
N ARG A 741 -25.67 -13.25 30.16
CA ARG A 741 -25.04 -13.24 31.49
C ARG A 741 -24.68 -11.82 31.93
N ALA A 742 -24.35 -10.92 31.00
CA ALA A 742 -23.99 -9.53 31.26
C ALA A 742 -25.19 -8.58 31.41
N ALA A 743 -26.40 -8.97 30.98
CA ALA A 743 -27.61 -8.13 30.99
C ALA A 743 -28.06 -7.63 32.38
N LYS A 744 -27.48 -8.15 33.47
CA LYS A 744 -27.64 -7.67 34.85
C LYS A 744 -26.48 -6.76 35.32
N GLY A 745 -25.69 -6.19 34.41
CA GLY A 745 -24.45 -5.46 34.72
C GLY A 745 -24.15 -4.28 33.78
N PRO A 746 -22.99 -3.59 33.96
CA PRO A 746 -22.68 -2.35 33.24
C PRO A 746 -22.43 -2.58 31.75
N PRO A 747 -22.66 -1.56 30.89
CA PRO A 747 -22.82 -1.73 29.43
C PRO A 747 -21.57 -2.21 28.67
N ASN A 748 -20.38 -2.11 29.26
CA ASN A 748 -19.11 -2.41 28.57
C ASN A 748 -18.55 -3.75 29.06
N LEU A 749 -18.70 -4.81 28.25
CA LEU A 749 -18.10 -6.12 28.51
C LEU A 749 -16.72 -6.23 27.84
N PHE A 750 -15.71 -6.66 28.60
CA PHE A 750 -14.40 -7.04 28.08
C PHE A 750 -14.32 -8.56 27.88
N VAL A 751 -13.77 -9.00 26.75
CA VAL A 751 -13.64 -10.43 26.43
C VAL A 751 -12.22 -10.76 25.95
N LEU A 752 -11.52 -11.61 26.72
CA LEU A 752 -10.26 -12.23 26.30
C LEU A 752 -10.56 -13.50 25.50
N VAL A 753 -10.22 -13.51 24.22
CA VAL A 753 -10.47 -14.65 23.33
C VAL A 753 -9.16 -15.40 23.07
N ILE A 754 -9.07 -16.63 23.57
CA ILE A 754 -7.94 -17.53 23.33
C ILE A 754 -8.22 -18.34 22.06
N LEU A 755 -7.37 -18.14 21.05
CA LEU A 755 -7.44 -18.78 19.75
C LEU A 755 -6.48 -20.00 19.70
N PRO A 756 -6.86 -21.11 19.07
CA PRO A 756 -6.05 -22.34 19.06
C PRO A 756 -4.75 -22.16 18.25
N ARG A 757 -4.82 -21.34 17.19
CA ARG A 757 -3.70 -20.98 16.31
C ARG A 757 -3.90 -19.57 15.75
N GLN A 758 -2.90 -19.07 15.03
CA GLN A 758 -3.06 -17.85 14.24
C GLN A 758 -3.91 -18.17 13.00
N ASP A 759 -5.23 -17.97 13.11
CA ASP A 759 -6.19 -18.08 12.02
C ASP A 759 -6.86 -16.73 11.78
N THR A 760 -6.82 -16.25 10.53
CA THR A 760 -7.32 -14.92 10.17
C THR A 760 -8.84 -14.90 9.99
N THR A 761 -9.44 -15.99 9.51
CA THR A 761 -10.89 -16.14 9.35
C THR A 761 -11.57 -16.13 10.73
N LEU A 762 -11.09 -16.95 11.67
CA LEU A 762 -11.59 -16.95 13.04
C LEU A 762 -11.38 -15.60 13.74
N TYR A 763 -10.23 -14.95 13.52
CA TYR A 763 -9.99 -13.60 14.04
C TYR A 763 -10.99 -12.58 13.47
N SER A 764 -11.33 -12.67 12.17
CA SER A 764 -12.31 -11.80 11.51
C SER A 764 -13.72 -11.98 12.07
N VAL A 765 -14.15 -13.22 12.29
CA VAL A 765 -15.41 -13.52 13.01
C VAL A 765 -15.42 -12.84 14.38
N VAL A 766 -14.41 -13.11 15.23
CA VAL A 766 -14.32 -12.57 16.59
C VAL A 766 -14.34 -11.03 16.61
N LYS A 767 -13.70 -10.37 15.63
CA LYS A 767 -13.69 -8.90 15.52
C LYS A 767 -14.97 -8.31 14.96
N THR A 768 -15.62 -8.96 14.00
CA THR A 768 -16.89 -8.49 13.44
C THR A 768 -18.00 -8.60 14.48
N LEU A 769 -18.11 -9.76 15.14
CA LEU A 769 -19.05 -9.97 16.26
C LEU A 769 -18.79 -8.97 17.39
N GLY A 770 -17.53 -8.89 17.86
CA GLY A 770 -17.17 -8.04 18.99
C GLY A 770 -17.32 -6.54 18.72
N ASP A 771 -16.76 -6.04 17.61
CA ASP A 771 -16.68 -4.60 17.36
C ASP A 771 -17.97 -4.02 16.74
N CYS A 772 -18.72 -4.79 15.93
CA CYS A 772 -19.90 -4.29 15.19
C CYS A 772 -21.23 -4.76 15.81
N GLN A 773 -21.36 -6.04 16.18
CA GLN A 773 -22.65 -6.61 16.60
C GLN A 773 -22.92 -6.43 18.11
N PHE A 774 -22.04 -6.91 18.98
CA PHE A 774 -22.25 -6.90 20.44
C PHE A 774 -21.65 -5.67 21.15
N GLY A 775 -20.66 -5.01 20.53
CA GLY A 775 -19.95 -3.89 21.15
C GLY A 775 -19.09 -4.30 22.34
N PHE A 776 -18.44 -5.45 22.26
CA PHE A 776 -17.53 -5.97 23.29
C PHE A 776 -16.09 -5.53 23.04
N HIS A 777 -15.37 -5.16 24.10
CA HIS A 777 -13.93 -4.95 24.03
C HIS A 777 -13.20 -6.29 23.92
N THR A 778 -13.01 -6.78 22.70
CA THR A 778 -12.30 -8.05 22.45
C THR A 778 -10.79 -7.87 22.33
N ILE A 779 -10.03 -8.76 22.95
CA ILE A 779 -8.59 -8.95 22.69
C ILE A 779 -8.32 -10.43 22.45
N CYS A 780 -7.62 -10.75 21.36
CA CYS A 780 -7.31 -12.12 20.97
C CYS A 780 -5.87 -12.47 21.35
N ALA A 781 -5.65 -13.67 21.89
CA ALA A 781 -4.33 -14.24 22.17
C ALA A 781 -4.26 -15.68 21.63
N VAL A 782 -3.09 -16.14 21.19
CA VAL A 782 -2.91 -17.52 20.73
C VAL A 782 -2.54 -18.42 21.90
N GLU A 783 -3.24 -19.54 22.09
CA GLU A 783 -3.09 -20.47 23.22
C GLU A 783 -1.62 -20.73 23.57
N LYS A 784 -0.86 -21.32 22.64
CA LYS A 784 0.58 -21.66 22.76
C LYS A 784 1.51 -20.49 23.17
N THR A 785 1.04 -19.24 23.09
CA THR A 785 1.78 -18.04 23.52
C THR A 785 1.26 -17.50 24.85
N PHE A 786 -0.05 -17.61 25.11
CA PHE A 786 -0.70 -17.11 26.31
C PHE A 786 -0.51 -18.04 27.52
N THR A 787 -0.70 -19.36 27.33
CA THR A 787 -0.53 -20.37 28.40
C THR A 787 0.92 -20.60 28.83
N LYS A 788 1.87 -19.85 28.24
CA LYS A 788 3.27 -19.78 28.70
C LYS A 788 3.50 -18.72 29.77
N GLU A 789 2.48 -17.94 30.12
CA GLU A 789 2.47 -17.05 31.29
C GLU A 789 3.60 -16.01 31.33
N ASN A 790 4.20 -15.70 30.17
CA ASN A 790 5.33 -14.80 30.10
C ASN A 790 4.91 -13.37 30.51
N PRO A 791 5.54 -12.77 31.53
CA PRO A 791 5.16 -11.43 32.02
C PRO A 791 5.16 -10.35 30.93
N MET A 792 6.03 -10.46 29.92
CA MET A 792 6.05 -9.51 28.80
C MET A 792 4.88 -9.73 27.82
N THR A 793 4.39 -10.96 27.67
CA THR A 793 3.14 -11.23 26.94
C THR A 793 1.96 -10.59 27.67
N PHE A 794 1.85 -10.83 28.99
CA PHE A 794 0.80 -10.23 29.82
C PHE A 794 0.85 -8.70 29.80
N ALA A 795 2.04 -8.10 29.94
CA ALA A 795 2.20 -6.65 29.86
C ALA A 795 1.78 -6.06 28.50
N ASN A 796 2.17 -6.67 27.38
CA ASN A 796 1.76 -6.21 26.04
C ASN A 796 0.26 -6.39 25.76
N ILE A 797 -0.40 -7.33 26.44
CA ILE A 797 -1.86 -7.47 26.41
C ILE A 797 -2.51 -6.42 27.33
N GLY A 798 -1.96 -6.20 28.52
CA GLY A 798 -2.41 -5.20 29.50
C GLY A 798 -2.40 -3.77 28.96
N LEU A 799 -1.32 -3.38 28.26
CA LEU A 799 -1.25 -2.10 27.56
C LEU A 799 -2.45 -1.87 26.62
N LYS A 800 -2.94 -2.92 25.96
CA LYS A 800 -4.13 -2.84 25.09
C LYS A 800 -5.43 -2.79 25.88
N TRP A 801 -5.52 -3.53 26.98
CA TRP A 801 -6.66 -3.47 27.90
C TRP A 801 -6.86 -2.05 28.44
N ASN A 802 -5.79 -1.42 28.96
CA ASN A 802 -5.86 -0.07 29.51
C ASN A 802 -6.30 0.96 28.44
N LEU A 803 -5.72 0.92 27.23
CA LEU A 803 -6.11 1.82 26.13
C LEU A 803 -7.57 1.63 25.69
N LYS A 804 -8.07 0.39 25.59
CA LYS A 804 -9.47 0.15 25.23
C LYS A 804 -10.43 0.69 26.28
N ASN A 805 -10.01 0.66 27.53
CA ASN A 805 -10.74 1.17 28.68
C ASN A 805 -10.49 2.66 28.97
N GLY A 806 -9.94 3.43 28.02
CA GLY A 806 -9.77 4.88 28.15
C GLY A 806 -8.54 5.35 28.93
N GLY A 807 -7.71 4.45 29.47
CA GLY A 807 -6.49 4.79 30.19
C GLY A 807 -5.31 5.22 29.30
N ILE A 808 -4.27 5.77 29.91
CA ILE A 808 -3.06 6.28 29.24
C ILE A 808 -1.85 5.49 29.73
N ASN A 809 -1.15 4.80 28.84
CA ASN A 809 -0.05 3.92 29.24
C ASN A 809 1.19 4.71 29.68
N HIS A 810 1.58 5.72 28.91
CA HIS A 810 2.73 6.57 29.17
C HIS A 810 2.56 7.91 28.46
N ARG A 811 3.20 8.96 28.98
CA ARG A 811 3.27 10.32 28.38
C ARG A 811 4.70 10.59 27.91
N VAL A 812 4.91 11.58 27.05
CA VAL A 812 6.27 12.10 26.72
C VAL A 812 6.62 13.24 27.69
N LYS A 813 7.86 13.26 28.15
CA LYS A 813 8.41 14.37 28.94
C LYS A 813 8.66 15.59 28.05
N ASP A 814 8.35 16.78 28.55
CA ASP A 814 8.57 18.07 27.90
C ASP A 814 8.01 18.18 26.45
N PRO A 815 6.69 17.99 26.25
CA PRO A 815 6.05 18.16 24.95
C PRO A 815 6.13 19.61 24.47
N ILE A 816 6.04 19.83 23.15
CA ILE A 816 6.14 21.19 22.57
C ILE A 816 5.00 22.10 23.04
N GLY A 817 5.25 23.42 23.06
CA GLY A 817 4.37 24.41 23.70
C GLY A 817 2.89 24.32 23.31
N ILE A 818 2.57 24.16 22.02
CA ILE A 818 1.17 24.06 21.55
C ILE A 818 0.44 22.83 22.11
N VAL A 819 1.17 21.74 22.40
CA VAL A 819 0.63 20.52 23.03
C VAL A 819 0.52 20.72 24.53
N ALA A 820 1.57 21.25 25.18
CA ALA A 820 1.61 21.49 26.62
C ALA A 820 0.47 22.39 27.11
N GLN A 821 0.06 23.38 26.31
CA GLN A 821 -1.08 24.27 26.57
C GLN A 821 -2.45 23.56 26.55
N GLY A 822 -2.54 22.32 26.04
CA GLY A 822 -3.79 21.56 25.90
C GLY A 822 -4.79 22.12 24.89
N LYS A 823 -4.28 22.83 23.88
CA LYS A 823 -5.07 23.47 22.82
C LYS A 823 -4.92 22.83 21.45
N THR A 824 -4.13 21.76 21.34
CA THR A 824 -3.81 21.09 20.06
C THR A 824 -4.49 19.73 19.96
N MET A 825 -5.40 19.60 18.99
CA MET A 825 -5.89 18.30 18.54
C MET A 825 -4.97 17.76 17.44
N VAL A 826 -4.66 16.47 17.48
CA VAL A 826 -3.84 15.81 16.47
C VAL A 826 -4.69 14.76 15.77
N VAL A 827 -4.73 14.82 14.44
CA VAL A 827 -5.57 13.95 13.60
C VAL A 827 -4.66 13.09 12.73
N GLY A 828 -5.07 11.84 12.51
CA GLY A 828 -4.43 10.94 11.55
C GLY A 828 -5.47 10.30 10.65
N TYR A 829 -5.23 10.21 9.35
CA TYR A 829 -6.10 9.45 8.44
C TYR A 829 -5.35 8.80 7.27
N ASP A 830 -5.91 7.68 6.79
CA ASP A 830 -5.43 6.89 5.64
C ASP A 830 -6.62 6.49 4.76
N VAL A 831 -6.32 6.18 3.48
CA VAL A 831 -7.26 5.60 2.52
C VAL A 831 -6.64 4.35 1.93
N THR A 832 -7.17 3.18 2.28
CA THR A 832 -6.63 1.89 1.85
C THR A 832 -7.56 1.19 0.85
N HIS A 833 -7.07 0.98 -0.37
CA HIS A 833 -7.84 0.43 -1.50
C HIS A 833 -7.65 -1.09 -1.68
N PRO A 834 -8.60 -1.80 -2.32
CA PRO A 834 -8.34 -3.15 -2.84
C PRO A 834 -7.19 -3.10 -3.85
N THR A 835 -6.05 -3.68 -3.48
CA THR A 835 -4.78 -3.50 -4.20
C THR A 835 -4.18 -4.82 -4.72
N ASN A 836 -4.76 -5.96 -4.35
CA ASN A 836 -4.31 -7.30 -4.71
C ASN A 836 -5.42 -8.21 -5.27
N MET A 837 -6.68 -7.75 -5.28
CA MET A 837 -7.81 -8.49 -5.83
C MET A 837 -7.64 -8.65 -7.35
N GLY A 838 -7.73 -9.88 -7.85
CA GLY A 838 -7.51 -10.23 -9.26
C GLY A 838 -8.68 -9.86 -10.20
N LEU A 839 -9.21 -8.66 -10.04
CA LEU A 839 -10.41 -8.15 -10.72
C LEU A 839 -10.06 -7.62 -12.12
N GLN A 840 -11.01 -7.71 -13.04
CA GLN A 840 -10.84 -7.24 -14.41
C GLN A 840 -11.42 -5.84 -14.58
N PRO A 841 -10.87 -4.99 -15.48
CA PRO A 841 -11.51 -3.74 -15.83
C PRO A 841 -12.91 -4.01 -16.40
N GLY A 842 -13.96 -3.58 -15.69
CA GLY A 842 -15.35 -3.81 -16.07
C GLY A 842 -16.17 -4.69 -15.11
N ASP A 843 -15.56 -5.29 -14.08
CA ASP A 843 -16.33 -5.85 -12.96
C ASP A 843 -17.10 -4.71 -12.26
N LYS A 844 -18.44 -4.82 -12.20
CA LYS A 844 -19.31 -3.76 -11.65
C LYS A 844 -19.25 -3.62 -10.13
N ASP A 845 -18.78 -4.65 -9.44
CA ASP A 845 -18.74 -4.75 -7.98
C ASP A 845 -17.30 -4.69 -7.45
N LEU A 846 -16.62 -3.56 -7.70
CA LEU A 846 -15.29 -3.32 -7.12
C LEU A 846 -15.42 -3.07 -5.60
N PRO A 847 -14.62 -3.71 -4.74
CA PRO A 847 -14.64 -3.45 -3.30
C PRO A 847 -14.42 -1.97 -2.98
N PRO A 848 -15.11 -1.38 -2.00
CA PRO A 848 -14.92 0.03 -1.66
C PRO A 848 -13.49 0.34 -1.21
N SER A 849 -13.06 1.58 -1.37
CA SER A 849 -11.89 2.07 -0.64
C SER A 849 -12.30 2.33 0.81
N ILE A 850 -11.47 1.94 1.77
CA ILE A 850 -11.76 2.14 3.21
C ILE A 850 -10.96 3.32 3.73
N VAL A 851 -11.65 4.19 4.46
CA VAL A 851 -11.09 5.36 5.13
C VAL A 851 -11.09 5.12 6.62
N GLY A 852 -10.01 5.47 7.30
CA GLY A 852 -9.87 5.40 8.75
C GLY A 852 -9.32 6.71 9.28
N LEU A 853 -10.06 7.35 10.20
CA LEU A 853 -9.70 8.63 10.80
C LEU A 853 -9.66 8.52 12.32
N VAL A 854 -8.53 8.93 12.91
CA VAL A 854 -8.29 9.01 14.35
C VAL A 854 -8.06 10.45 14.78
N ALA A 855 -8.43 10.79 16.00
CA ALA A 855 -8.04 12.05 16.62
C ALA A 855 -7.66 11.86 18.09
N SER A 856 -6.66 12.59 18.55
CA SER A 856 -6.39 12.74 19.98
C SER A 856 -7.54 13.50 20.65
N VAL A 857 -7.79 13.23 21.93
CA VAL A 857 -8.90 13.84 22.68
C VAL A 857 -8.48 14.87 23.73
N ASP A 858 -7.18 15.00 23.98
CA ASP A 858 -6.61 15.88 25.00
C ASP A 858 -5.11 16.17 24.74
N LYS A 859 -4.49 16.90 25.67
CA LYS A 859 -3.08 17.29 25.70
C LYS A 859 -2.08 16.14 25.91
N ASP A 860 -2.53 15.03 26.49
CA ASP A 860 -1.67 13.93 26.90
C ASP A 860 -1.43 12.94 25.75
N LEU A 861 -2.24 13.05 24.68
CA LEU A 861 -2.10 12.29 23.44
C LEU A 861 -2.09 10.76 23.67
N GLY A 862 -2.73 10.30 24.74
CA GLY A 862 -2.82 8.88 25.12
C GLY A 862 -3.98 8.14 24.47
N GLN A 863 -5.09 8.85 24.20
CA GLN A 863 -6.33 8.29 23.70
C GLN A 863 -6.65 8.79 22.29
N TRP A 864 -6.96 7.85 21.38
CA TRP A 864 -7.16 8.11 19.94
C TRP A 864 -8.42 7.42 19.35
N PRO A 865 -9.64 7.79 19.76
CA PRO A 865 -10.86 7.18 19.22
C PRO A 865 -11.03 7.39 17.71
N ALA A 866 -11.58 6.38 17.04
CA ALA A 866 -11.60 6.30 15.58
C ALA A 866 -13.01 6.31 14.98
N VAL A 867 -13.11 6.81 13.74
CA VAL A 867 -14.23 6.56 12.82
C VAL A 867 -13.69 5.95 11.53
N ALA A 868 -14.49 5.12 10.87
CA ALA A 868 -14.14 4.49 9.60
C ALA A 868 -15.37 4.44 8.68
N TRP A 869 -15.15 4.55 7.37
CA TRP A 869 -16.21 4.48 6.38
C TRP A 869 -15.73 3.98 5.02
N GLU A 870 -16.68 3.68 4.16
CA GLU A 870 -16.47 3.20 2.79
C GLU A 870 -16.73 4.31 1.77
N GLN A 871 -15.91 4.34 0.71
CA GLN A 871 -16.05 5.20 -0.47
C GLN A 871 -15.75 4.42 -1.76
N GLU A 872 -15.89 5.07 -2.92
CA GLU A 872 -15.75 4.39 -4.22
C GLU A 872 -14.37 3.71 -4.40
N SER A 873 -14.34 2.63 -5.18
CA SER A 873 -13.12 1.85 -5.36
C SER A 873 -12.04 2.63 -6.12
N GLY A 874 -10.82 2.65 -5.59
CA GLY A 874 -9.70 3.36 -6.20
C GLY A 874 -9.71 4.89 -6.02
N GLN A 875 -10.79 5.49 -5.54
CA GLN A 875 -10.85 6.91 -5.17
C GLN A 875 -9.93 7.17 -3.97
N GLU A 876 -8.92 8.03 -4.12
CA GLU A 876 -8.00 8.40 -3.02
C GLU A 876 -8.51 9.56 -2.16
N MET A 877 -9.38 10.39 -2.74
CA MET A 877 -9.84 11.67 -2.18
C MET A 877 -11.18 11.49 -1.45
N LEU A 878 -11.35 12.15 -0.31
CA LEU A 878 -12.52 11.93 0.55
C LEU A 878 -13.76 12.72 0.10
N ASP A 879 -14.93 12.11 0.29
CA ASP A 879 -16.25 12.71 0.05
C ASP A 879 -16.75 13.53 1.27
N SER A 880 -18.01 13.93 1.26
CA SER A 880 -18.63 14.68 2.36
C SER A 880 -18.66 13.94 3.71
N LYS A 881 -18.39 12.62 3.75
CA LYS A 881 -18.26 11.87 5.01
C LYS A 881 -17.01 12.28 5.79
N LEU A 882 -15.99 12.87 5.15
CA LEU A 882 -14.88 13.51 5.87
C LEU A 882 -15.37 14.64 6.77
N THR A 883 -16.29 15.48 6.28
CA THR A 883 -16.88 16.58 7.07
C THR A 883 -17.56 16.04 8.33
N GLU A 884 -18.40 15.00 8.19
CA GLU A 884 -19.09 14.39 9.35
C GLU A 884 -18.13 13.63 10.28
N GLY A 885 -17.16 12.90 9.73
CA GLY A 885 -16.10 12.24 10.49
C GLY A 885 -15.32 13.23 11.35
N PHE A 886 -14.91 14.35 10.76
CA PHE A 886 -14.15 15.41 11.42
C PHE A 886 -14.99 16.16 12.47
N LYS A 887 -16.26 16.50 12.18
CA LYS A 887 -17.23 17.04 13.15
C LYS A 887 -17.36 16.12 14.37
N SER A 888 -17.45 14.80 14.16
CA SER A 888 -17.56 13.83 15.26
C SER A 888 -16.36 13.85 16.21
N ARG A 889 -15.14 14.11 15.70
CA ARG A 889 -13.92 14.17 16.51
C ARG A 889 -13.81 15.51 17.24
N LEU A 890 -14.16 16.62 16.58
CA LEU A 890 -14.29 17.94 17.23
C LEU A 890 -15.31 17.91 18.38
N GLU A 891 -16.44 17.24 18.19
CA GLU A 891 -17.46 17.07 19.22
C GLU A 891 -16.97 16.23 20.42
N LEU A 892 -16.19 15.17 20.15
CA LEU A 892 -15.58 14.36 21.20
C LEU A 892 -14.52 15.13 21.99
N TRP A 893 -13.68 15.91 21.30
CA TRP A 893 -12.75 16.85 21.94
C TRP A 893 -13.50 17.85 22.83
N ARG A 894 -14.56 18.48 22.30
CA ARG A 894 -15.39 19.46 23.02
C ARG A 894 -15.95 18.89 24.32
N LYS A 895 -16.48 17.67 24.28
CA LYS A 895 -16.97 16.94 25.46
C LYS A 895 -15.88 16.64 26.49
N LYS A 896 -14.66 16.31 26.05
CA LYS A 896 -13.52 16.00 26.94
C LYS A 896 -12.84 17.24 27.52
N ASN A 897 -12.88 18.37 26.83
CA ASN A 897 -12.15 19.60 27.17
C ASN A 897 -13.08 20.74 27.64
N ARG A 898 -13.99 20.46 28.58
CA ARG A 898 -14.86 21.47 29.24
C ARG A 898 -15.63 22.36 28.24
N GLN A 899 -16.22 21.75 27.20
CA GLN A 899 -16.92 22.42 26.11
C GLN A 899 -16.07 23.37 25.25
N SER A 900 -14.74 23.33 25.37
CA SER A 900 -13.80 24.08 24.52
C SER A 900 -13.36 23.26 23.31
N LEU A 901 -13.25 23.91 22.16
CA LEU A 901 -12.68 23.36 20.92
C LEU A 901 -11.18 23.65 20.82
N PRO A 902 -10.39 22.88 20.05
CA PRO A 902 -8.95 23.10 19.93
C PRO A 902 -8.65 24.39 19.15
N GLU A 903 -7.56 25.10 19.50
CA GLU A 903 -7.11 26.28 18.74
C GLU A 903 -6.20 25.88 17.57
N PHE A 904 -5.53 24.72 17.69
CA PHE A 904 -4.61 24.17 16.71
C PHE A 904 -5.03 22.75 16.32
N ILE A 905 -5.04 22.43 15.02
CA ILE A 905 -5.27 21.06 14.54
C ILE A 905 -4.13 20.64 13.62
N VAL A 906 -3.32 19.68 14.06
CA VAL A 906 -2.24 19.10 13.24
C VAL A 906 -2.69 17.77 12.65
N VAL A 907 -2.68 17.67 11.33
CA VAL A 907 -3.23 16.55 10.57
C VAL A 907 -2.10 15.79 9.88
N TYR A 908 -2.02 14.48 10.12
CA TYR A 908 -1.09 13.58 9.42
C TYR A 908 -1.84 12.65 8.45
N ARG A 909 -1.45 12.67 7.17
CA ARG A 909 -2.07 11.90 6.07
C ARG A 909 -1.10 10.82 5.55
N ASP A 910 -1.42 9.53 5.69
CA ASP A 910 -0.73 8.43 4.93
C ASP A 910 -1.50 8.16 3.62
N GLY A 911 -0.90 7.38 2.72
CA GLY A 911 -1.58 6.80 1.56
C GLY A 911 -1.45 7.55 0.23
N VAL A 912 -1.20 8.87 0.26
CA VAL A 912 -1.10 9.72 -0.95
C VAL A 912 0.30 9.76 -1.55
N SER A 913 0.38 9.89 -2.88
CA SER A 913 1.63 10.13 -3.60
C SER A 913 1.86 11.63 -3.87
N GLU A 914 3.07 12.00 -4.29
CA GLU A 914 3.42 13.37 -4.67
C GLU A 914 2.44 13.98 -5.69
N GLY A 915 1.98 13.21 -6.68
CA GLY A 915 1.01 13.69 -7.69
C GLY A 915 -0.42 13.93 -7.17
N GLN A 916 -0.70 13.68 -5.89
CA GLN A 916 -1.99 13.93 -5.26
C GLN A 916 -1.93 15.04 -4.20
N PHE A 917 -0.77 15.67 -3.96
CA PHE A 917 -0.63 16.70 -2.92
C PHE A 917 -1.54 17.91 -3.14
N SER A 918 -1.69 18.39 -4.38
CA SER A 918 -2.62 19.48 -4.70
C SER A 918 -4.07 19.07 -4.46
N GLN A 919 -4.43 17.81 -4.77
CA GLN A 919 -5.79 17.29 -4.54
C GLN A 919 -6.17 17.29 -3.05
N VAL A 920 -5.22 17.02 -2.14
CA VAL A 920 -5.46 17.12 -0.67
C VAL A 920 -5.86 18.53 -0.26
N LEU A 921 -5.27 19.57 -0.87
CA LEU A 921 -5.63 20.96 -0.60
C LEU A 921 -6.91 21.40 -1.33
N GLU A 922 -7.15 20.89 -2.53
CA GLU A 922 -8.31 21.25 -3.36
C GLU A 922 -9.61 20.53 -2.95
N GLN A 923 -9.52 19.33 -2.37
CA GLN A 923 -10.67 18.44 -2.16
C GLN A 923 -10.87 18.04 -0.69
N GLU A 924 -9.79 17.70 0.05
CA GLU A 924 -9.90 17.26 1.46
C GLU A 924 -9.91 18.43 2.46
N LEU A 925 -9.05 19.45 2.24
CA LEU A 925 -9.00 20.64 3.11
C LEU A 925 -10.35 21.40 3.19
N PRO A 926 -11.11 21.62 2.10
CA PRO A 926 -12.41 22.29 2.18
C PRO A 926 -13.41 21.56 3.09
N GLN A 927 -13.42 20.22 3.07
CA GLN A 927 -14.27 19.41 3.96
C GLN A 927 -13.87 19.58 5.44
N MET A 928 -12.56 19.57 5.74
CA MET A 928 -12.07 19.84 7.11
C MET A 928 -12.37 21.27 7.57
N ARG A 929 -12.33 22.26 6.66
CA ARG A 929 -12.73 23.64 6.96
C ARG A 929 -14.23 23.76 7.19
N GLU A 930 -15.05 23.11 6.39
CA GLU A 930 -16.51 23.12 6.56
C GLU A 930 -16.91 22.50 7.91
N ALA A 931 -16.29 21.38 8.29
CA ALA A 931 -16.45 20.79 9.62
C ALA A 931 -16.10 21.77 10.74
N CYS A 932 -15.06 22.60 10.57
CA CYS A 932 -14.74 23.65 11.54
C CYS A 932 -15.75 24.80 11.51
N ARG A 933 -16.14 25.29 10.32
CA ARG A 933 -17.10 26.38 10.15
C ARG A 933 -18.45 26.10 10.84
N VAL A 934 -18.90 24.84 10.79
CA VAL A 934 -20.14 24.38 11.44
C VAL A 934 -20.00 24.24 12.96
N MET A 935 -18.83 23.86 13.47
CA MET A 935 -18.65 23.52 14.89
C MET A 935 -18.20 24.70 15.76
N TYR A 936 -17.51 25.69 15.20
CA TYR A 936 -16.92 26.79 15.97
C TYR A 936 -17.83 28.03 16.00
N PRO A 937 -18.05 28.64 17.18
CA PRO A 937 -18.96 29.78 17.32
C PRO A 937 -18.36 31.07 16.72
N ASN A 938 -19.26 31.99 16.35
CA ASN A 938 -18.95 33.38 15.97
C ASN A 938 -17.92 33.52 14.83
N GLY A 939 -17.88 32.57 13.89
CA GLY A 939 -16.95 32.57 12.76
C GLY A 939 -15.47 32.38 13.15
N ARG A 940 -15.17 32.04 14.40
CA ARG A 940 -13.81 31.65 14.81
C ARG A 940 -13.43 30.35 14.10
N MET A 941 -12.17 30.22 13.71
CA MET A 941 -11.65 29.01 13.07
C MET A 941 -10.35 28.58 13.74
N PRO A 942 -10.06 27.28 13.84
CA PRO A 942 -8.76 26.80 14.28
C PRO A 942 -7.70 27.04 13.20
N LYS A 943 -6.44 27.14 13.62
CA LYS A 943 -5.28 27.05 12.72
C LYS A 943 -5.05 25.57 12.38
N LEU A 944 -4.90 25.23 11.10
CA LEU A 944 -4.60 23.87 10.65
C LEU A 944 -3.16 23.73 10.16
N SER A 945 -2.63 22.52 10.21
CA SER A 945 -1.43 22.15 9.44
C SER A 945 -1.57 20.72 8.94
N ILE A 946 -1.24 20.48 7.66
CA ILE A 946 -1.40 19.19 7.00
C ILE A 946 -0.02 18.66 6.60
N ILE A 947 0.33 17.49 7.14
CA ILE A 947 1.61 16.82 6.95
C ILE A 947 1.36 15.46 6.29
N VAL A 948 1.81 15.28 5.05
CA VAL A 948 1.83 13.95 4.43
C VAL A 948 2.95 13.11 5.04
N SER A 949 2.65 11.86 5.38
CA SER A 949 3.58 10.89 5.97
C SER A 949 3.79 9.72 5.02
N VAL A 950 4.99 9.57 4.43
CA VAL A 950 5.30 8.50 3.48
C VAL A 950 6.40 7.59 4.02
N LYS A 951 6.05 6.34 4.40
CA LYS A 951 7.04 5.29 4.75
C LYS A 951 7.44 4.41 3.56
N ARG A 952 6.62 4.30 2.51
CA ARG A 952 6.83 3.38 1.36
C ARG A 952 7.62 4.00 0.22
N HIS A 953 8.80 4.54 0.52
CA HIS A 953 9.75 5.06 -0.48
C HIS A 953 11.08 4.27 -0.52
N GLN A 954 11.94 4.62 -1.48
CA GLN A 954 13.18 3.90 -1.76
C GLN A 954 14.43 4.57 -1.17
N THR A 955 14.34 5.82 -0.68
CA THR A 955 15.40 6.49 0.11
C THR A 955 15.86 5.64 1.30
N ARG A 956 17.18 5.49 1.45
CA ARG A 956 17.91 4.89 2.59
C ARG A 956 19.09 5.78 2.95
N PHE A 957 19.47 5.74 4.21
CA PHE A 957 20.69 6.36 4.71
C PHE A 957 21.54 5.33 5.45
N TYR A 958 22.86 5.47 5.38
CA TYR A 958 23.83 4.56 5.97
C TYR A 958 24.86 5.36 6.79
N PRO A 959 25.36 4.81 7.91
CA PRO A 959 26.44 5.43 8.66
C PRO A 959 27.73 5.46 7.82
N THR A 960 28.48 6.56 7.95
CA THR A 960 29.82 6.76 7.36
C THR A 960 30.94 6.32 8.30
N ARG A 961 30.66 6.31 9.60
CA ARG A 961 31.58 6.09 10.71
C ARG A 961 30.89 5.27 11.80
N GLU A 962 31.65 4.48 12.56
CA GLU A 962 31.10 3.58 13.56
C GLU A 962 30.44 4.32 14.74
N ASP A 963 30.91 5.52 15.07
CA ASP A 963 30.30 6.41 16.08
C ASP A 963 28.91 6.92 15.69
N HIS A 964 28.56 6.92 14.39
CA HIS A 964 27.22 7.23 13.86
C HIS A 964 26.35 5.98 13.64
N MET A 965 26.86 4.79 13.99
CA MET A 965 26.17 3.52 13.81
C MET A 965 25.57 3.01 15.13
N ASP A 966 24.32 2.51 15.09
CA ASP A 966 23.75 1.75 16.20
C ASP A 966 24.39 0.36 16.26
N GLY A 967 25.07 0.05 17.37
CA GLY A 967 25.90 -1.15 17.50
C GLY A 967 25.17 -2.49 17.40
N LYS A 968 23.83 -2.53 17.48
CA LYS A 968 23.05 -3.77 17.32
C LYS A 968 22.45 -3.94 15.93
N SER A 969 21.82 -2.88 15.40
CA SER A 969 21.17 -2.92 14.09
C SER A 969 22.12 -2.62 12.94
N ARG A 970 23.31 -2.08 13.23
CA ARG A 970 24.30 -1.57 12.26
C ARG A 970 23.76 -0.46 11.34
N ASN A 971 22.65 0.17 11.73
CA ASN A 971 22.00 1.26 11.01
C ASN A 971 22.44 2.63 11.54
N ILE A 972 21.98 3.70 10.88
CA ILE A 972 21.95 5.04 11.49
C ILE A 972 21.16 5.02 12.80
N LYS A 973 21.56 5.85 13.78
CA LYS A 973 20.90 5.89 15.10
C LYS A 973 19.45 6.36 15.02
N ASN A 974 18.64 5.95 16.00
CA ASN A 974 17.28 6.46 16.15
C ASN A 974 17.28 7.98 16.45
N GLY A 975 16.27 8.69 15.95
CA GLY A 975 16.21 10.15 16.00
C GLY A 975 16.94 10.86 14.85
N THR A 976 17.61 10.13 13.94
CA THR A 976 18.25 10.72 12.75
C THR A 976 17.23 11.42 11.85
N VAL A 977 17.42 12.72 11.64
CA VAL A 977 16.73 13.55 10.64
C VAL A 977 17.65 13.86 9.47
N VAL A 978 17.11 13.86 8.26
CA VAL A 978 17.77 14.40 7.05
C VAL A 978 16.79 15.33 6.34
N ASP A 979 17.09 16.62 6.32
CA ASP A 979 16.27 17.69 5.74
C ASP A 979 16.96 18.44 4.58
N ARG A 980 18.19 18.05 4.23
CA ARG A 980 19.07 18.68 3.21
C ARG A 980 19.60 17.70 2.18
N GLY A 981 20.16 18.23 1.08
CA GLY A 981 21.00 17.54 0.10
C GLY A 981 20.25 16.62 -0.88
N VAL A 982 19.20 15.93 -0.44
CA VAL A 982 18.28 15.10 -1.24
C VAL A 982 16.85 15.66 -1.29
N THR A 983 16.60 16.75 -0.56
CA THR A 983 15.36 17.54 -0.54
C THR A 983 15.49 18.76 -1.47
N GLN A 984 14.41 19.55 -1.58
CA GLN A 984 14.43 20.82 -2.30
C GLN A 984 14.21 21.97 -1.32
N ALA A 985 15.01 23.04 -1.46
CA ALA A 985 14.95 24.19 -0.56
C ALA A 985 13.59 24.90 -0.53
N ARG A 986 12.79 24.84 -1.61
CA ARG A 986 11.42 25.40 -1.64
C ARG A 986 10.48 24.69 -0.67
N TYR A 987 10.43 23.37 -0.74
CA TYR A 987 9.39 22.57 -0.08
C TYR A 987 9.80 22.23 1.34
N TRP A 988 8.86 22.31 2.27
CA TRP A 988 9.11 21.94 3.66
C TRP A 988 8.92 20.44 3.87
N ASP A 989 9.99 19.68 3.63
CA ASP A 989 10.04 18.24 3.86
C ASP A 989 11.31 17.77 4.59
N PHE A 990 11.20 16.64 5.28
CA PHE A 990 12.32 15.99 5.97
C PHE A 990 12.10 14.48 6.06
N PHE A 991 13.20 13.73 6.18
CA PHE A 991 13.19 12.31 6.52
C PHE A 991 13.51 12.14 8.01
N LEU A 992 12.83 11.22 8.69
CA LEU A 992 13.07 10.89 10.11
C LEU A 992 13.13 9.38 10.32
N THR A 993 14.18 8.91 10.98
CA THR A 993 14.35 7.53 11.46
C THR A 993 14.14 7.50 12.98
N ALA A 994 12.89 7.60 13.44
CA ALA A 994 12.56 7.70 14.87
C ALA A 994 12.83 6.43 15.71
N HIS A 995 13.22 5.31 15.08
CA HIS A 995 13.26 3.97 15.69
C HIS A 995 14.54 3.24 15.30
N THR A 996 14.99 2.32 16.16
CA THR A 996 16.06 1.38 15.82
C THR A 996 15.50 0.20 15.03
N ALA A 997 16.08 -0.08 13.86
CA ALA A 997 15.64 -1.17 13.00
C ALA A 997 16.05 -2.53 13.60
N LEU A 998 15.09 -3.43 13.85
CA LEU A 998 15.38 -4.72 14.51
C LEU A 998 16.10 -5.74 13.62
N LYS A 999 15.99 -5.59 12.29
CA LYS A 999 16.64 -6.42 11.26
C LYS A 999 16.64 -5.62 9.95
N GLY A 1000 17.63 -5.85 9.08
CA GLY A 1000 17.72 -5.23 7.76
C GLY A 1000 18.19 -3.77 7.77
N THR A 1001 18.02 -3.08 6.63
CA THR A 1001 18.27 -1.64 6.49
C THR A 1001 17.02 -0.82 6.86
N ALA A 1002 17.20 0.20 7.69
CA ALA A 1002 16.17 1.10 8.16
C ALA A 1002 15.48 1.84 7.00
N ARG A 1003 14.18 2.08 7.18
CA ARG A 1003 13.39 2.93 6.29
C ARG A 1003 12.99 4.17 7.09
N PRO A 1004 13.58 5.35 6.83
CA PRO A 1004 13.03 6.59 7.37
C PRO A 1004 11.60 6.78 6.86
N ALA A 1005 10.79 7.52 7.60
CA ALA A 1005 9.57 8.09 7.07
C ALA A 1005 9.87 9.50 6.53
N ARG A 1006 9.32 9.85 5.37
CA ARG A 1006 9.35 11.22 4.84
C ARG A 1006 8.10 11.96 5.29
N TYR A 1007 8.27 13.17 5.77
CA TYR A 1007 7.21 14.09 6.16
C TYR A 1007 7.25 15.31 5.23
N THR A 1008 6.10 15.74 4.72
CA THR A 1008 5.99 16.90 3.82
C THR A 1008 4.82 17.76 4.23
N MET A 1009 5.08 19.03 4.53
CA MET A 1009 4.05 20.01 4.89
C MET A 1009 3.33 20.51 3.64
N LEU A 1010 2.01 20.32 3.56
CA LEU A 1010 1.16 20.85 2.49
C LEU A 1010 0.46 22.15 2.89
N LEU A 1011 0.18 22.33 4.18
CA LEU A 1011 -0.41 23.53 4.76
C LEU A 1011 0.25 23.79 6.12
N ASP A 1012 0.67 25.01 6.39
CA ASP A 1012 1.08 25.44 7.74
C ASP A 1012 0.43 26.78 8.13
N GLU A 1013 -0.37 26.74 9.18
CA GLU A 1013 -0.88 27.93 9.88
C GLU A 1013 -0.42 27.95 11.34
N ILE A 1014 0.27 26.92 11.82
CA ILE A 1014 0.56 26.68 13.24
C ILE A 1014 2.03 26.96 13.54
N PHE A 1015 2.96 26.31 12.85
CA PHE A 1015 4.37 26.30 13.23
C PHE A 1015 5.03 27.64 12.91
N THR A 1016 4.89 28.16 11.69
CA THR A 1016 5.45 29.48 11.35
C THR A 1016 4.75 30.63 12.06
N SER A 1017 3.49 30.48 12.47
CA SER A 1017 2.77 31.52 13.21
C SER A 1017 3.07 31.54 14.72
N ASN A 1018 3.50 30.42 15.31
CA ASN A 1018 3.92 30.35 16.71
C ASN A 1018 5.45 30.45 16.91
N TYR A 1019 6.25 30.08 15.91
CA TYR A 1019 7.73 30.00 16.00
C TYR A 1019 8.47 30.84 14.95
N GLY A 1020 7.75 31.63 14.14
CA GLY A 1020 8.31 32.46 13.08
C GLY A 1020 8.79 31.67 11.85
N MET A 1021 9.21 32.40 10.81
CA MET A 1021 9.81 31.82 9.59
C MET A 1021 11.29 31.47 9.83
N THR A 1022 11.57 30.68 10.87
CA THR A 1022 12.92 30.44 11.41
C THR A 1022 13.22 28.95 11.58
N GLU A 1023 14.44 28.60 11.99
CA GLU A 1023 14.81 27.24 12.39
C GLU A 1023 14.02 26.74 13.60
N GLN A 1024 13.40 27.62 14.40
CA GLN A 1024 12.53 27.18 15.49
C GLN A 1024 11.29 26.46 14.95
N ALA A 1025 10.65 26.93 13.88
CA ALA A 1025 9.51 26.23 13.28
C ALA A 1025 9.90 24.83 12.77
N ALA A 1026 11.07 24.70 12.13
CA ALA A 1026 11.60 23.40 11.70
C ALA A 1026 11.90 22.48 12.90
N ASN A 1027 12.66 22.98 13.90
CA ASN A 1027 13.02 22.23 15.11
C ASN A 1027 11.80 21.74 15.90
N GLN A 1028 10.76 22.57 16.05
CA GLN A 1028 9.55 22.22 16.80
C GLN A 1028 8.69 21.19 16.06
N LEU A 1029 8.58 21.29 14.73
CA LEU A 1029 7.92 20.28 13.90
C LEU A 1029 8.66 18.94 13.99
N GLU A 1030 9.97 18.92 13.80
CA GLU A 1030 10.80 17.72 13.86
C GLU A 1030 10.75 17.06 15.24
N LYS A 1031 10.87 17.86 16.33
CA LYS A 1031 10.69 17.37 17.71
C LYS A 1031 9.30 16.78 17.91
N PHE A 1032 8.25 17.48 17.48
CA PHE A 1032 6.87 17.01 17.65
C PHE A 1032 6.61 15.69 16.91
N THR A 1033 7.05 15.56 15.66
CA THR A 1033 6.94 14.30 14.91
C THR A 1033 7.79 13.18 15.54
N HIS A 1034 8.97 13.50 16.09
CA HIS A 1034 9.80 12.53 16.81
C HIS A 1034 9.18 12.08 18.13
N ASP A 1035 8.70 13.01 18.97
CA ASP A 1035 8.02 12.75 20.24
C ASP A 1035 6.78 11.87 20.03
N LEU A 1036 5.98 12.18 19.01
CA LEU A 1036 4.82 11.36 18.63
C LEU A 1036 5.22 9.90 18.43
N CYS A 1037 6.35 9.58 17.80
CA CYS A 1037 6.80 8.20 17.61
C CYS A 1037 7.00 7.40 18.92
N TYR A 1038 7.14 8.05 20.08
CA TYR A 1038 7.22 7.38 21.39
C TYR A 1038 5.84 7.20 22.05
N LEU A 1039 4.79 7.89 21.58
CA LEU A 1039 3.42 7.83 22.10
C LEU A 1039 2.58 6.65 21.53
N PHE A 1040 3.24 5.64 20.94
CA PHE A 1040 2.55 4.43 20.47
C PHE A 1040 2.21 3.49 21.63
N GLY A 1041 1.03 3.66 22.23
CA GLY A 1041 0.65 2.99 23.47
C GLY A 1041 0.60 1.45 23.43
N ARG A 1042 0.74 0.80 22.27
CA ARG A 1042 0.73 -0.66 22.13
C ARG A 1042 2.03 -1.34 22.54
N ALA A 1043 3.13 -0.60 22.71
CA ALA A 1043 4.45 -1.16 23.02
C ALA A 1043 5.39 -0.13 23.69
N THR A 1044 6.40 -0.62 24.40
CA THR A 1044 7.46 0.21 25.02
C THR A 1044 8.59 0.55 24.05
N LYS A 1045 8.23 0.95 22.82
CA LYS A 1045 9.18 1.22 21.73
C LYS A 1045 8.68 2.32 20.80
N ALA A 1046 9.62 3.13 20.32
CA ALA A 1046 9.40 4.09 19.26
C ALA A 1046 9.03 3.39 17.94
N VAL A 1047 8.09 3.96 17.21
CA VAL A 1047 7.62 3.44 15.92
C VAL A 1047 8.25 4.17 14.73
N SER A 1048 8.27 3.49 13.58
CA SER A 1048 8.91 3.95 12.33
C SER A 1048 8.19 5.07 11.57
N ILE A 1049 6.96 5.39 11.98
CA ILE A 1049 6.08 6.41 11.43
C ILE A 1049 5.23 6.90 12.61
N CYS A 1050 4.80 8.17 12.58
CA CYS A 1050 4.11 8.77 13.72
C CYS A 1050 2.78 8.05 14.01
N PRO A 1051 2.38 7.88 15.29
CA PRO A 1051 1.16 7.18 15.66
C PRO A 1051 -0.13 7.71 15.06
N PRO A 1052 -0.34 9.01 14.76
CA PRO A 1052 -1.57 9.43 14.08
C PRO A 1052 -1.78 8.69 12.75
N ALA A 1053 -0.75 8.69 11.88
CA ALA A 1053 -0.77 7.94 10.62
C ALA A 1053 -0.82 6.42 10.85
N TYR A 1054 -0.12 5.91 11.87
CA TYR A 1054 -0.08 4.46 12.13
C TYR A 1054 -1.41 3.93 12.71
N TYR A 1055 -2.08 4.68 13.57
CA TYR A 1055 -3.39 4.31 14.10
C TYR A 1055 -4.46 4.35 13.00
N ALA A 1056 -4.37 5.29 12.06
CA ALA A 1056 -5.24 5.31 10.88
C ALA A 1056 -5.09 4.05 10.00
N ASP A 1057 -3.86 3.64 9.66
CA ASP A 1057 -3.55 2.37 8.95
C ASP A 1057 -4.15 1.17 9.71
N ILE A 1058 -4.05 1.12 11.05
CA ILE A 1058 -4.67 0.05 11.88
C ILE A 1058 -6.21 0.11 11.86
N VAL A 1059 -6.82 1.30 11.80
CA VAL A 1059 -8.29 1.46 11.68
C VAL A 1059 -8.77 0.96 10.32
N CYS A 1060 -8.08 1.31 9.23
CA CYS A 1060 -8.39 0.78 7.90
C CYS A 1060 -8.19 -0.74 7.82
N GLU A 1061 -7.11 -1.28 8.41
CA GLU A 1061 -6.91 -2.71 8.57
C GLU A 1061 -8.06 -3.35 9.35
N ARG A 1062 -8.56 -2.71 10.43
CA ARG A 1062 -9.68 -3.25 11.22
C ARG A 1062 -11.00 -3.23 10.44
N ALA A 1063 -11.32 -2.16 9.73
CA ALA A 1063 -12.54 -2.09 8.92
C ALA A 1063 -12.54 -3.12 7.77
N ARG A 1064 -11.37 -3.46 7.21
CA ARG A 1064 -11.24 -4.62 6.29
C ARG A 1064 -11.57 -5.95 6.96
N VAL A 1065 -11.15 -6.14 8.21
CA VAL A 1065 -11.45 -7.35 9.00
C VAL A 1065 -12.95 -7.51 9.25
N HIS A 1066 -13.70 -6.41 9.31
CA HIS A 1066 -15.18 -6.43 9.42
C HIS A 1066 -15.88 -6.84 8.12
N ARG A 1067 -15.18 -6.77 6.98
CA ARG A 1067 -15.68 -7.00 5.63
C ARG A 1067 -15.07 -8.22 4.93
N PRO A 1068 -15.08 -9.43 5.53
CA PRO A 1068 -14.53 -10.65 4.91
C PRO A 1068 -15.22 -11.02 3.57
N GLU A 1069 -16.43 -10.52 3.32
CA GLU A 1069 -17.16 -10.66 2.06
C GLU A 1069 -16.49 -9.94 0.87
N TYR A 1070 -15.85 -8.78 1.12
CA TYR A 1070 -15.22 -7.96 0.09
C TYR A 1070 -13.70 -8.08 0.10
N PHE A 1071 -13.12 -8.11 1.30
CA PHE A 1071 -11.71 -8.35 1.48
C PHE A 1071 -11.58 -9.79 1.92
N ASP A 1072 -11.35 -10.66 0.92
CA ASP A 1072 -10.86 -12.02 1.16
C ASP A 1072 -9.85 -11.93 2.30
N VAL A 1073 -10.09 -12.61 3.44
CA VAL A 1073 -9.39 -12.32 4.71
C VAL A 1073 -7.86 -12.32 4.54
N SER A 1074 -7.45 -13.12 3.55
CA SER A 1074 -6.26 -13.08 2.70
C SER A 1074 -5.52 -11.76 2.44
N ASP A 1075 -6.23 -10.69 2.05
CA ASP A 1075 -5.66 -9.37 1.78
C ASP A 1075 -5.40 -8.57 3.07
N THR A 1076 -5.84 -9.13 4.20
CA THR A 1076 -5.41 -8.84 5.58
C THR A 1076 -4.56 -10.00 6.16
N MET A 1077 -3.99 -10.84 5.27
CA MET A 1077 -3.24 -12.11 5.44
C MET A 1077 -4.06 -13.42 5.28
N SER A 1078 -3.52 -14.36 4.47
CA SER A 1078 -4.11 -15.55 3.78
C SER A 1078 -5.42 -16.18 4.29
N SER A 1079 -6.33 -16.57 3.37
CA SER A 1079 -7.59 -17.30 3.63
C SER A 1079 -7.68 -18.67 2.91
N SER A 1080 -8.76 -19.42 3.20
CA SER A 1080 -9.59 -20.08 2.19
C SER A 1080 -10.91 -20.65 2.76
N VAL A 1081 -12.09 -20.16 2.33
CA VAL A 1081 -13.37 -20.90 2.40
C VAL A 1081 -14.19 -20.62 1.12
N ARG A 1082 -15.09 -21.54 0.75
CA ARG A 1082 -15.83 -21.55 -0.53
C ARG A 1082 -17.12 -20.72 -0.47
N SER A 1083 -17.52 -20.20 -1.63
CA SER A 1083 -18.84 -19.64 -1.92
C SER A 1083 -19.96 -20.68 -1.82
N GLY A 1084 -21.04 -20.37 -1.10
CA GLY A 1084 -22.28 -21.15 -1.11
C GLY A 1084 -23.36 -20.49 -0.24
N GLY A 1085 -24.58 -20.37 -0.77
CA GLY A 1085 -25.75 -19.81 -0.07
C GLY A 1085 -25.87 -18.29 -0.19
N GLY A 1086 -26.79 -17.82 -1.03
CA GLY A 1086 -27.22 -16.43 -0.99
C GLY A 1086 -28.13 -16.23 0.23
N MET A 1087 -27.61 -15.58 1.28
CA MET A 1087 -28.46 -14.94 2.29
C MET A 1087 -28.68 -13.49 1.87
N SER A 1088 -29.87 -12.99 2.15
CA SER A 1088 -30.37 -11.67 1.77
C SER A 1088 -29.36 -10.57 2.06
N ALA A 1089 -29.19 -9.64 1.12
CA ALA A 1089 -28.51 -8.39 1.38
C ALA A 1089 -29.35 -7.57 2.37
N ASP A 1090 -29.00 -7.63 3.65
CA ASP A 1090 -29.41 -6.62 4.62
C ASP A 1090 -28.51 -5.39 4.42
N ASP A 1091 -29.12 -4.23 4.18
CA ASP A 1091 -28.49 -3.01 3.64
C ASP A 1091 -27.68 -2.24 4.70
N GLY A 1092 -27.20 -2.96 5.72
CA GLY A 1092 -26.42 -2.43 6.83
C GLY A 1092 -24.93 -2.38 6.50
N THR A 1093 -24.39 -1.17 6.30
CA THR A 1093 -22.95 -0.96 6.50
C THR A 1093 -22.56 -1.48 7.89
N LYS A 1094 -21.51 -2.31 7.98
CA LYS A 1094 -21.03 -2.87 9.26
C LYS A 1094 -20.30 -1.80 10.08
N VAL A 1095 -21.07 -0.88 10.64
CA VAL A 1095 -20.61 0.21 11.50
C VAL A 1095 -20.18 -0.35 12.85
N VAL A 1096 -19.18 0.29 13.46
CA VAL A 1096 -18.73 -0.03 14.82
C VAL A 1096 -19.84 0.27 15.83
N HIS A 1097 -20.08 -0.66 16.75
CA HIS A 1097 -21.17 -0.57 17.72
C HIS A 1097 -21.09 0.72 18.56
N ALA A 1098 -22.24 1.30 18.89
CA ALA A 1098 -22.32 2.60 19.55
C ALA A 1098 -21.59 2.68 20.92
N ARG A 1099 -21.46 1.55 21.62
CA ARG A 1099 -20.65 1.39 22.86
C ARG A 1099 -19.15 1.64 22.64
N LEU A 1100 -18.63 1.39 21.43
CA LEU A 1100 -17.21 1.35 21.10
C LEU A 1100 -16.71 2.54 20.25
N LYS A 1101 -17.63 3.31 19.62
CA LYS A 1101 -17.32 4.38 18.64
C LYS A 1101 -16.33 5.46 19.14
N ASP A 1102 -16.35 5.74 20.44
CA ASP A 1102 -15.50 6.75 21.08
C ASP A 1102 -14.38 6.10 21.94
N THR A 1103 -13.97 4.89 21.55
CA THR A 1103 -12.89 4.10 22.19
C THR A 1103 -11.80 3.70 21.20
N MET A 1104 -10.66 3.21 21.70
CA MET A 1104 -9.59 2.61 20.88
C MET A 1104 -9.83 1.12 20.55
N TYR A 1105 -11.05 0.75 20.13
CA TYR A 1105 -11.46 -0.64 19.85
C TYR A 1105 -10.52 -1.40 18.87
N TYR A 1106 -9.91 -0.66 17.94
CA TYR A 1106 -9.03 -1.13 16.87
C TYR A 1106 -7.62 -1.57 17.33
N ILE A 1107 -7.26 -1.34 18.60
CA ILE A 1107 -5.97 -1.72 19.22
C ILE A 1107 -5.76 -3.23 19.39
#